data_AF-A0AAU0LSD6-F1
#
_entry.id   AF-A0AAU0LSD6-F1
#
_cell.length_a   1.000
_cell.length_b   1.000
_cell.length_c   1.000
_cell.angle_alpha   90.00
_cell.angle_beta   90.00
_cell.angle_gamma   90.00
#
_symmetry.space_group_name_H-M   'P 1'
#
loop_
_entity.id
_entity.type
_entity.pdbx_description
1 polymer ?
#
loop_
_entity_poly.entity_id
_entity_poly.type
_entity_poly.pdbx_seq_one_letter_code
_entity_poly.pdbx_strand_id
1 'polypeptide(L)'
;MKVQVSANFKKHARKTILSIVVFVITYILLLLLAIGITVGFTLLGIVIFASKPMFLTAVLCLGLFGSGLTILFFLLKFVFTSTKVDTGHLTRIYEGDEPQLFALIHEVAKEVDTSFPKKVFLSHDVNASVFYDSNFWSMFLPIQKNLQIGVGLVNSVTQQELKAILAHEFGHFSQKSMKVGSYVYHVNQIIYNMLYKNESLDKMFEKWGNIGGYSAIFISLSIFIIQQIQHVLKHLYEYVNLNYLALSREMEFHADEIAAHVAGSQALADSLLRLSFANHALTNVLSFYDSKFSENIRSSNIYPEHRCVMLMFAERNRYQMRNGLPQIELATLKKYDKSKLNLENQWSSHPSDEDRVIALQKLNIVKQETVNDPAIALLSNGAAIANQISDKLFSGIQYQQMPSALEITSFAEDFEKRIAMYAIDQRFNDFYDYNHPILKGDTLMGKKPAQQSFEELFADSKVEALYELNSLENDKYVVEAISKGEIKLKTFDYDGTKYRPADATGLLQKIAEDIAITAKKIAGYNQDIHFYFEQLAEVQGKHPEFEHKYKDFALFNKNYEAGQTRYNEMVENTTFVFQTLPFVDIEARLSDLKKREEEFKKELAVLLELPESKLDMEEQLISSLDNYISSELVYFHVDHYNEENLQIMFNAISTYKKLLDDHHFAKKRCYLNFMLTLEENKDKGSVLSQLTT
;
A
#
# COMPACT_ATOMS: atom_id res chain seq x y z
N MET A 1 21.22 22.00 20.51
CA MET A 1 22.29 21.46 19.64
C MET A 1 22.36 22.25 18.33
N LYS A 2 23.49 22.31 17.60
CA LYS A 2 23.58 22.97 16.29
C LYS A 2 24.02 21.95 15.22
N VAL A 3 23.05 21.32 14.56
CA VAL A 3 23.32 20.43 13.42
C VAL A 3 23.43 21.29 12.17
N GLN A 4 24.54 21.18 11.42
CA GLN A 4 24.73 21.99 10.22
C GLN A 4 23.98 21.39 9.03
N VAL A 5 23.18 22.19 8.33
CA VAL A 5 22.53 21.75 7.10
C VAL A 5 23.52 21.57 5.95
N SER A 6 23.33 20.51 5.17
CA SER A 6 24.17 20.14 4.03
C SER A 6 24.19 21.21 2.94
N ALA A 7 25.20 21.17 2.06
CA ALA A 7 25.25 22.05 0.88
C ALA A 7 24.07 21.78 -0.07
N ASN A 8 23.66 20.51 -0.20
CA ASN A 8 22.51 20.11 -0.99
C ASN A 8 21.21 20.66 -0.42
N PHE A 9 21.02 20.60 0.90
CA PHE A 9 19.88 21.22 1.57
C PHE A 9 19.75 22.70 1.21
N LYS A 10 20.85 23.49 1.33
CA LYS A 10 20.83 24.92 0.99
C LYS A 10 20.50 25.17 -0.48
N LYS A 11 21.04 24.35 -1.38
CA LYS A 11 20.79 24.41 -2.82
C LYS A 11 19.32 24.13 -3.15
N HIS A 12 18.75 23.06 -2.61
CA HIS A 12 17.36 22.66 -2.84
C HIS A 12 16.40 23.66 -2.19
N ALA A 13 16.66 24.10 -0.95
CA ALA A 13 15.85 25.13 -0.29
C ALA A 13 15.77 26.41 -1.12
N ARG A 14 16.90 26.90 -1.66
CA ARG A 14 16.91 28.09 -2.54
C ARG A 14 16.08 27.88 -3.81
N LYS A 15 16.20 26.71 -4.44
CA LYS A 15 15.42 26.37 -5.64
C LYS A 15 13.92 26.34 -5.33
N THR A 16 13.52 25.71 -4.22
CA THR A 16 12.11 25.59 -3.88
C THR A 16 11.51 26.94 -3.49
N ILE A 17 12.23 27.77 -2.73
CA ILE A 17 11.79 29.15 -2.46
C ILE A 17 11.61 29.93 -3.76
N LEU A 18 12.56 29.84 -4.70
CA LEU A 18 12.44 30.53 -5.98
C LEU A 18 11.21 30.04 -6.76
N SER A 19 10.96 28.73 -6.79
CA SER A 19 9.76 28.17 -7.44
C SER A 19 8.46 28.64 -6.80
N ILE A 20 8.42 28.78 -5.47
CA ILE A 20 7.26 29.33 -4.74
C ILE A 20 7.06 30.80 -5.11
N VAL A 21 8.13 31.60 -5.17
CA VAL A 21 8.04 33.01 -5.57
C VAL A 21 7.49 33.14 -6.99
N VAL A 22 7.97 32.31 -7.93
CA VAL A 22 7.42 32.27 -9.29
C VAL A 22 5.94 31.90 -9.28
N PHE A 23 5.55 30.88 -8.51
CA PHE A 23 4.14 30.48 -8.36
C PHE A 23 3.27 31.64 -7.87
N VAL A 24 3.69 32.34 -6.82
CA VAL A 24 2.95 33.48 -6.23
C VAL A 24 2.84 34.63 -7.23
N ILE A 25 3.92 34.98 -7.94
CA ILE A 25 3.89 36.04 -8.96
C ILE A 25 2.92 35.67 -10.09
N THR A 26 2.99 34.43 -10.60
CA THR A 26 2.06 33.99 -11.64
C THR A 26 0.62 33.99 -11.15
N TYR A 27 0.35 33.56 -9.92
CA TYR A 27 -0.98 33.62 -9.34
C TYR A 27 -1.52 35.05 -9.25
N ILE A 28 -0.70 36.03 -8.85
CA ILE A 28 -1.07 37.46 -8.85
C ILE A 28 -1.35 37.94 -10.27
N LEU A 29 -0.54 37.56 -11.26
CA LEU A 29 -0.77 37.92 -12.66
C LEU A 29 -2.09 37.33 -13.20
N LEU A 30 -2.40 36.08 -12.85
CA LEU A 30 -3.67 35.44 -13.20
C LEU A 30 -4.87 36.12 -12.53
N LEU A 31 -4.72 36.59 -11.29
CA LEU A 31 -5.74 37.36 -10.60
C LEU A 31 -5.99 38.71 -11.28
N LEU A 32 -4.92 39.43 -11.63
CA LEU A 32 -5.01 40.69 -12.37
C LEU A 32 -5.64 40.48 -13.76
N LEU A 33 -5.27 39.38 -14.44
CA LEU A 33 -5.87 39.00 -15.72
C LEU A 33 -7.37 38.71 -15.56
N ALA A 34 -7.78 37.97 -14.53
CA ALA A 34 -9.18 37.71 -14.25
C ALA A 34 -9.98 39.00 -14.00
N ILE A 35 -9.44 39.93 -13.21
CA ILE A 35 -10.03 41.26 -13.01
C ILE A 35 -10.17 42.00 -14.36
N GLY A 36 -9.13 41.97 -15.18
CA GLY A 36 -9.14 42.57 -16.52
C GLY A 36 -10.20 41.94 -17.43
N ILE A 37 -10.36 40.62 -17.41
CA ILE A 37 -11.41 39.89 -18.13
C ILE A 37 -12.79 40.31 -17.63
N THR A 38 -13.00 40.39 -16.31
CA THR A 38 -14.29 40.84 -15.75
C THR A 38 -14.64 42.24 -16.21
N VAL A 39 -13.71 43.19 -16.14
CA VAL A 39 -13.92 44.57 -16.60
C VAL A 39 -14.18 44.61 -18.11
N GLY A 40 -13.37 43.92 -18.90
CA GLY A 40 -13.51 43.86 -20.36
C GLY A 40 -14.84 43.26 -20.81
N PHE A 41 -15.27 42.15 -20.19
CA PHE A 41 -16.56 41.51 -20.45
C PHE A 41 -17.74 42.40 -20.05
N THR A 42 -17.62 43.13 -18.94
CA THR A 42 -18.65 44.09 -18.50
C THR A 42 -18.78 45.23 -19.50
N LEU A 43 -17.67 45.84 -19.91
CA LEU A 43 -17.68 46.94 -20.88
C LEU A 43 -18.21 46.48 -22.25
N LEU A 44 -17.77 45.31 -22.73
CA LEU A 44 -18.25 44.73 -23.98
C LEU A 44 -19.75 44.45 -23.93
N GLY A 45 -20.24 43.87 -22.84
CA GLY A 45 -21.66 43.63 -22.62
C GLY A 45 -22.49 44.92 -22.67
N ILE A 46 -22.02 45.97 -21.98
CA ILE A 46 -22.68 47.29 -21.95
C ILE A 46 -22.72 47.90 -23.36
N VAL A 47 -21.61 47.86 -24.12
CA VAL A 47 -21.56 48.42 -25.48
C VAL A 47 -22.52 47.68 -26.42
N ILE A 48 -22.56 46.34 -26.36
CA ILE A 48 -23.47 45.53 -27.18
C ILE A 48 -24.94 45.84 -26.84
N PHE A 49 -25.26 45.95 -25.55
CA PHE A 49 -26.61 46.28 -25.10
C PHE A 49 -27.02 47.70 -25.49
N ALA A 50 -26.16 48.71 -25.26
CA ALA A 50 -26.42 50.10 -25.61
C ALA A 50 -26.59 50.30 -27.12
N SER A 51 -25.88 49.53 -27.95
CA SER A 51 -25.99 49.60 -29.41
C SER A 51 -27.33 49.09 -29.94
N LYS A 52 -27.90 48.04 -29.32
CA LYS A 52 -29.20 47.47 -29.68
C LYS A 52 -29.90 46.89 -28.44
N PRO A 53 -30.69 47.68 -27.70
CA PRO A 53 -31.31 47.22 -26.46
C PRO A 53 -32.47 46.27 -26.76
N MET A 54 -32.22 44.96 -26.62
CA MET A 54 -33.18 43.89 -26.85
C MET A 54 -32.94 42.75 -25.85
N PHE A 55 -33.91 41.83 -25.71
CA PHE A 55 -33.78 40.71 -24.78
C PHE A 55 -32.47 39.91 -24.96
N LEU A 56 -32.10 39.59 -26.20
CA LEU A 56 -30.89 38.82 -26.47
C LEU A 56 -29.59 39.57 -26.10
N THR A 57 -29.52 40.88 -26.31
CA THR A 57 -28.33 41.68 -25.95
C THR A 57 -28.25 41.91 -24.44
N ALA A 58 -29.40 41.95 -23.74
CA ALA A 58 -29.43 41.95 -22.28
C ALA A 58 -28.91 40.62 -21.70
N VAL A 59 -29.36 39.49 -22.26
CA VAL A 59 -28.85 38.15 -21.89
C VAL A 59 -27.35 38.05 -22.15
N LEU A 60 -26.86 38.58 -23.26
CA LEU A 60 -25.42 38.57 -23.58
C LEU A 60 -24.61 39.44 -22.62
N CYS A 61 -25.10 40.63 -22.27
CA CYS A 61 -24.47 41.50 -21.29
C CYS A 61 -24.37 40.83 -19.91
N LEU A 62 -25.48 40.26 -19.42
CA LEU A 62 -25.51 39.56 -18.14
C LEU A 62 -24.66 38.28 -18.14
N GLY A 63 -24.66 37.55 -19.26
CA GLY A 63 -23.85 36.34 -19.44
C GLY A 63 -22.35 36.62 -19.43
N LEU A 64 -21.89 37.65 -20.12
CA LEU A 64 -20.49 38.08 -20.10
C LEU A 64 -20.06 38.56 -18.71
N PHE A 65 -20.89 39.39 -18.06
CA PHE A 65 -20.64 39.84 -16.69
C PHE A 65 -20.55 38.66 -15.70
N GLY A 66 -21.53 37.75 -15.76
CA GLY A 66 -21.55 36.54 -14.94
C GLY A 66 -20.33 35.65 -15.18
N SER A 67 -19.87 35.54 -16.43
CA SER A 67 -18.65 34.78 -16.77
C SER A 67 -17.41 35.39 -16.11
N GLY A 68 -17.26 36.71 -16.24
CA GLY A 68 -16.16 37.45 -15.63
C GLY A 68 -16.14 37.32 -14.11
N LEU A 69 -17.30 37.42 -13.45
CA LEU A 69 -17.42 37.22 -12.01
C LEU A 69 -17.10 35.79 -11.59
N THR A 70 -17.52 34.80 -12.37
CA THR A 70 -17.28 33.38 -12.08
C THR A 70 -15.79 33.06 -12.10
N ILE A 71 -15.05 33.56 -13.09
CA ILE A 71 -13.60 33.40 -13.20
C ILE A 71 -12.89 34.09 -12.03
N LEU A 72 -13.30 35.32 -11.68
CA LEU A 72 -12.72 36.05 -10.56
C LEU A 72 -12.99 35.36 -9.22
N PHE A 73 -14.23 34.91 -9.00
CA PHE A 73 -14.62 34.16 -7.83
C PHE A 73 -13.82 32.87 -7.69
N PHE A 74 -13.60 32.15 -8.80
CA PHE A 74 -12.79 30.93 -8.82
C PHE A 74 -11.38 31.16 -8.25
N LEU A 75 -10.72 32.27 -8.60
CA LEU A 75 -9.39 32.58 -8.04
C LEU A 75 -9.49 33.06 -6.59
N LEU A 76 -10.43 33.95 -6.26
CA LEU A 76 -10.56 34.52 -4.92
C LEU A 76 -10.97 33.51 -3.85
N LYS A 77 -11.78 32.50 -4.18
CA LYS A 77 -12.28 31.52 -3.20
C LYS A 77 -11.16 30.81 -2.43
N PHE A 78 -10.00 30.62 -3.07
CA PHE A 78 -8.85 29.95 -2.47
C PHE A 78 -8.28 30.72 -1.29
N VAL A 79 -8.38 32.06 -1.31
CA VAL A 79 -7.95 32.93 -0.20
C VAL A 79 -8.81 32.71 1.05
N PHE A 80 -10.06 32.26 0.87
CA PHE A 80 -11.05 32.07 1.94
C PHE A 80 -11.27 30.60 2.31
N THR A 81 -10.63 29.66 1.62
CA THR A 81 -10.81 28.23 1.88
C THR A 81 -9.87 27.77 3.00
N SER A 82 -10.39 26.95 3.92
CA SER A 82 -9.60 26.29 4.97
C SER A 82 -9.81 24.78 4.86
N THR A 83 -8.73 24.03 4.91
CA THR A 83 -8.73 22.57 4.98
C THR A 83 -8.47 22.17 6.43
N LYS A 84 -9.47 21.53 7.05
CA LYS A 84 -9.30 20.94 8.38
C LYS A 84 -8.95 19.46 8.22
N VAL A 85 -8.03 18.99 9.04
CA VAL A 85 -7.75 17.55 9.11
C VAL A 85 -8.90 16.89 9.86
N ASP A 86 -9.46 15.83 9.30
CA ASP A 86 -10.48 15.05 10.01
C ASP A 86 -9.82 14.32 11.19
N THR A 87 -10.22 14.69 12.40
CA THR A 87 -9.76 14.06 13.65
C THR A 87 -10.79 13.07 14.20
N GLY A 88 -11.84 12.74 13.42
CA GLY A 88 -12.94 11.87 13.84
C GLY A 88 -12.47 10.52 14.35
N HIS A 89 -11.44 9.94 13.74
CA HIS A 89 -10.83 8.65 14.12
C HIS A 89 -9.81 8.77 15.26
N LEU A 90 -9.35 9.97 15.62
CA LEU A 90 -8.29 10.20 16.61
C LEU A 90 -8.84 10.39 18.03
N THR A 91 -8.11 9.94 19.04
CA THR A 91 -8.46 10.13 20.46
C THR A 91 -7.54 11.18 21.07
N ARG A 92 -8.08 12.33 21.46
CA ARG A 92 -7.28 13.38 22.11
C ARG A 92 -6.99 12.99 23.56
N ILE A 93 -5.74 13.15 23.98
CA ILE A 93 -5.29 12.91 25.36
C ILE A 93 -4.80 14.19 26.02
N TYR A 94 -4.75 14.19 27.35
CA TYR A 94 -4.28 15.31 28.17
C TYR A 94 -3.18 14.84 29.13
N GLU A 95 -2.35 15.80 29.56
CA GLU A 95 -1.20 15.54 30.45
C GLU A 95 -1.60 14.89 31.78
N GLY A 96 -2.78 15.25 32.31
CA GLY A 96 -3.30 14.64 33.53
C GLY A 96 -3.69 13.17 33.38
N ASP A 97 -4.03 12.74 32.15
CA ASP A 97 -4.42 11.36 31.86
C ASP A 97 -3.20 10.48 31.58
N GLU A 98 -2.19 11.03 30.89
CA GLU A 98 -1.01 10.30 30.42
C GLU A 98 0.33 10.99 30.82
N PRO A 99 0.62 11.15 32.13
CA PRO A 99 1.74 11.97 32.61
C PRO A 99 3.13 11.49 32.15
N GLN A 100 3.36 10.18 32.07
CA GLN A 100 4.67 9.64 31.67
C GLN A 100 4.96 9.89 30.19
N LEU A 101 3.97 9.67 29.32
CA LEU A 101 4.07 10.00 27.90
C LEU A 101 4.31 11.50 27.68
N PHE A 102 3.56 12.36 28.38
CA PHE A 102 3.76 13.80 28.29
C PHE A 102 5.12 14.26 28.81
N ALA A 103 5.65 13.63 29.87
CA ALA A 103 7.00 13.89 30.36
C ALA A 103 8.06 13.58 29.29
N LEU A 104 7.95 12.44 28.60
CA LEU A 104 8.82 12.10 27.47
C LEU A 104 8.70 13.15 26.35
N ILE A 105 7.49 13.54 25.97
CA ILE A 105 7.26 14.55 24.92
C ILE A 105 7.91 15.89 25.32
N HIS A 106 7.78 16.30 26.58
CA HIS A 106 8.42 17.52 27.11
C HIS A 106 9.94 17.44 27.06
N GLU A 107 10.51 16.31 27.45
CA GLU A 107 11.94 16.04 27.39
C GLU A 107 12.45 16.16 25.95
N VAL A 108 11.82 15.48 25.00
CA VAL A 108 12.20 15.53 23.58
C VAL A 108 12.07 16.95 23.02
N ALA A 109 10.95 17.64 23.29
CA ALA A 109 10.75 19.01 22.81
C ALA A 109 11.84 19.97 23.31
N LYS A 110 12.28 19.79 24.57
CA LYS A 110 13.37 20.56 25.18
C LYS A 110 14.73 20.23 24.59
N GLU A 111 15.06 18.95 24.41
CA GLU A 111 16.35 18.53 23.85
C GLU A 111 16.51 18.94 22.37
N VAL A 112 15.43 18.85 21.60
CA VAL A 112 15.38 19.22 20.18
C VAL A 112 15.32 20.75 19.98
N ASP A 113 15.01 21.54 21.02
CA ASP A 113 14.81 23.00 20.95
C ASP A 113 13.63 23.38 20.04
N THR A 114 12.45 22.82 20.35
CA THR A 114 11.19 23.11 19.64
C THR A 114 10.05 23.45 20.60
N SER A 115 8.95 23.98 20.04
CA SER A 115 7.73 24.26 20.81
C SER A 115 6.93 22.99 21.07
N PHE A 116 6.36 22.88 22.27
CA PHE A 116 5.43 21.79 22.62
C PHE A 116 4.21 21.74 21.67
N PRO A 117 3.72 20.54 21.28
CA PRO A 117 2.53 20.42 20.44
C PRO A 117 1.28 21.02 21.09
N LYS A 118 0.39 21.63 20.29
CA LYS A 118 -0.87 22.22 20.78
C LYS A 118 -1.82 21.17 21.36
N LYS A 119 -1.91 20.02 20.69
CA LYS A 119 -2.75 18.89 21.06
C LYS A 119 -1.99 17.61 20.76
N VAL A 120 -2.18 16.61 21.62
CA VAL A 120 -1.65 15.26 21.43
C VAL A 120 -2.84 14.32 21.22
N PHE A 121 -2.74 13.49 20.20
CA PHE A 121 -3.74 12.52 19.78
C PHE A 121 -3.14 11.12 19.73
N LEU A 122 -3.95 10.13 20.06
CA LEU A 122 -3.67 8.73 19.83
C LEU A 122 -4.48 8.20 18.65
N SER A 123 -3.86 7.33 17.85
CA SER A 123 -4.51 6.55 16.80
C SER A 123 -4.22 5.05 16.95
N HIS A 124 -4.84 4.20 16.13
CA HIS A 124 -4.57 2.77 16.16
C HIS A 124 -3.26 2.38 15.42
N ASP A 125 -2.73 3.28 14.59
CA ASP A 125 -1.69 2.98 13.60
C ASP A 125 -0.33 2.59 14.20
N VAL A 126 0.54 2.04 13.35
CA VAL A 126 1.99 1.90 13.60
C VAL A 126 2.73 3.12 13.02
N ASN A 127 2.37 4.32 13.47
CA ASN A 127 2.98 5.55 12.99
C ASN A 127 2.97 6.66 14.06
N ALA A 128 3.87 7.64 13.93
CA ALA A 128 3.77 8.93 14.61
C ALA A 128 3.90 10.04 13.58
N SER A 129 3.15 11.12 13.75
CA SER A 129 3.23 12.24 12.82
C SER A 129 2.84 13.55 13.48
N VAL A 130 3.35 14.64 12.92
CA VAL A 130 2.95 16.00 13.27
C VAL A 130 2.07 16.58 12.17
N PHE A 131 0.84 16.97 12.52
CA PHE A 131 -0.13 17.52 11.57
C PHE A 131 -0.69 18.87 12.04
N TYR A 132 -1.38 19.57 11.15
CA TYR A 132 -1.95 20.89 11.42
C TYR A 132 -3.09 21.21 10.46
N ASP A 133 -3.97 22.12 10.87
CA ASP A 133 -4.99 22.68 9.98
C ASP A 133 -4.33 23.67 9.01
N SER A 134 -4.72 23.60 7.74
CA SER A 134 -4.16 24.45 6.69
C SER A 134 -5.19 25.48 6.24
N ASN A 135 -4.82 26.76 6.25
CA ASN A 135 -5.57 27.81 5.57
C ASN A 135 -4.63 28.64 4.68
N PHE A 136 -5.17 29.42 3.74
CA PHE A 136 -4.36 30.24 2.84
C PHE A 136 -3.38 31.17 3.58
N TRP A 137 -3.83 31.79 4.67
CA TRP A 137 -3.03 32.70 5.50
C TRP A 137 -1.86 32.02 6.24
N SER A 138 -1.91 30.70 6.36
CA SER A 138 -0.85 29.88 6.95
C SER A 138 0.42 29.86 6.09
N MET A 139 0.35 30.34 4.84
CA MET A 139 1.55 30.67 4.03
C MET A 139 2.35 31.85 4.60
N PHE A 140 1.76 32.69 5.46
CA PHE A 140 2.40 33.93 5.95
C PHE A 140 2.50 33.99 7.48
N LEU A 141 1.76 33.15 8.20
CA LEU A 141 1.67 33.15 9.66
C LEU A 141 2.13 31.82 10.26
N PRO A 142 2.75 31.81 11.46
CA PRO A 142 3.13 30.58 12.15
C PRO A 142 1.92 29.70 12.49
N ILE A 143 2.03 28.39 12.27
CA ILE A 143 0.97 27.41 12.53
C ILE A 143 1.28 26.64 13.82
N GLN A 144 0.28 26.46 14.66
CA GLN A 144 0.36 25.57 15.82
C GLN A 144 0.14 24.12 15.38
N LYS A 145 1.03 23.22 15.82
CA LYS A 145 1.08 21.84 15.36
C LYS A 145 0.44 20.90 16.37
N ASN A 146 -0.19 19.84 15.90
CA ASN A 146 -0.71 18.74 16.70
C ASN A 146 0.20 17.52 16.50
N LEU A 147 0.30 16.68 17.53
CA LEU A 147 1.05 15.43 17.49
C LEU A 147 0.05 14.27 17.48
N GLN A 148 0.26 13.31 16.58
CA GLN A 148 -0.40 12.02 16.57
C GLN A 148 0.62 10.94 16.91
N ILE A 149 0.28 10.06 17.85
CA ILE A 149 1.07 8.89 18.22
C ILE A 149 0.17 7.67 18.09
N GLY A 150 0.51 6.76 17.20
CA GLY A 150 -0.20 5.50 17.06
C GLY A 150 0.11 4.56 18.23
N VAL A 151 -0.90 3.92 18.81
CA VAL A 151 -0.68 2.95 19.89
C VAL A 151 -0.09 1.65 19.34
N GLY A 152 -0.33 1.32 18.06
CA GLY A 152 0.38 0.24 17.38
C GLY A 152 1.89 0.50 17.31
N LEU A 153 2.29 1.76 17.13
CA LEU A 153 3.70 2.16 17.18
C LEU A 153 4.26 1.94 18.59
N VAL A 154 3.60 2.51 19.59
CA VAL A 154 4.02 2.43 21.01
C VAL A 154 4.10 0.99 21.51
N ASN A 155 3.26 0.09 20.99
CA ASN A 155 3.30 -1.35 21.26
C ASN A 155 4.51 -2.08 20.64
N SER A 156 5.16 -1.47 19.65
CA SER A 156 6.18 -2.10 18.79
C SER A 156 7.60 -1.60 19.03
N VAL A 157 7.79 -0.64 19.95
CA VAL A 157 9.06 0.03 20.19
C VAL A 157 9.36 0.14 21.68
N THR A 158 10.64 0.30 22.01
CA THR A 158 11.09 0.66 23.36
C THR A 158 10.90 2.16 23.61
N GLN A 159 10.97 2.61 24.87
CA GLN A 159 10.89 4.03 25.21
C GLN A 159 12.01 4.85 24.53
N GLN A 160 13.23 4.29 24.43
CA GLN A 160 14.34 4.92 23.74
C GLN A 160 14.10 5.08 22.22
N GLU A 161 13.54 4.05 21.58
CA GLU A 161 13.15 4.10 20.17
C GLU A 161 12.00 5.10 19.94
N LEU A 162 10.99 5.13 20.83
CA LEU A 162 9.94 6.15 20.78
C LEU A 162 10.52 7.56 20.95
N LYS A 163 11.48 7.75 21.87
CA LYS A 163 12.22 9.01 22.02
C LYS A 163 12.90 9.42 20.71
N ALA A 164 13.52 8.46 20.02
CA ALA A 164 14.18 8.69 18.73
C ALA A 164 13.19 9.11 17.64
N ILE A 165 12.05 8.42 17.53
CA ILE A 165 10.99 8.74 16.57
C ILE A 165 10.41 10.12 16.84
N LEU A 166 10.06 10.43 18.09
CA LEU A 166 9.56 11.76 18.46
C LEU A 166 10.62 12.85 18.20
N ALA A 167 11.90 12.56 18.43
CA ALA A 167 12.98 13.49 18.14
C ALA A 167 13.15 13.74 16.63
N HIS A 168 12.93 12.72 15.80
CA HIS A 168 12.88 12.86 14.34
C HIS A 168 11.69 13.75 13.93
N GLU A 169 10.48 13.43 14.40
CA GLU A 169 9.27 14.21 14.11
C GLU A 169 9.43 15.68 14.53
N PHE A 170 10.02 15.93 15.70
CA PHE A 170 10.30 17.28 16.19
C PHE A 170 11.47 17.94 15.47
N GLY A 171 12.40 17.13 14.96
CA GLY A 171 13.55 17.50 14.17
C GLY A 171 13.13 18.38 13.00
N HIS A 172 12.13 17.94 12.22
CA HIS A 172 11.54 18.66 11.07
C HIS A 172 11.18 20.13 11.32
N PHE A 173 10.94 20.49 12.58
CA PHE A 173 10.48 21.82 12.98
C PHE A 173 11.49 22.57 13.85
N SER A 174 12.61 21.92 14.19
CA SER A 174 13.64 22.43 15.06
C SER A 174 14.67 23.29 14.31
N GLN A 175 15.35 24.19 15.02
CA GLN A 175 16.42 25.05 14.47
C GLN A 175 15.99 26.05 13.37
N LYS A 176 16.71 27.18 13.27
CA LYS A 176 16.41 28.25 12.29
C LYS A 176 16.49 27.77 10.83
N SER A 177 17.30 26.74 10.57
CA SER A 177 17.53 26.19 9.23
C SER A 177 16.40 25.29 8.74
N MET A 178 15.75 24.48 9.60
CA MET A 178 14.62 23.65 9.17
C MET A 178 13.29 24.41 9.13
N LYS A 179 13.18 25.59 9.77
CA LYS A 179 12.01 26.48 9.59
C LYS A 179 11.72 26.79 8.13
N VAL A 180 12.76 26.87 7.29
CA VAL A 180 12.62 27.05 5.84
C VAL A 180 12.02 25.80 5.19
N GLY A 181 12.49 24.61 5.54
CA GLY A 181 11.95 23.34 5.03
C GLY A 181 10.49 23.13 5.41
N SER A 182 10.16 23.30 6.69
CA SER A 182 8.78 23.25 7.20
C SER A 182 7.88 24.29 6.54
N TYR A 183 8.35 25.53 6.33
CA TYR A 183 7.62 26.54 5.57
C TYR A 183 7.32 26.10 4.13
N VAL A 184 8.34 25.59 3.43
CA VAL A 184 8.21 25.13 2.05
C VAL A 184 7.22 23.96 1.97
N TYR A 185 7.28 23.01 2.91
CA TYR A 185 6.31 21.92 3.03
C TYR A 185 4.88 22.45 3.17
N HIS A 186 4.66 23.41 4.08
CA HIS A 186 3.36 24.02 4.31
C HIS A 186 2.82 24.68 3.04
N VAL A 187 3.63 25.50 2.37
CA VAL A 187 3.23 26.17 1.13
C VAL A 187 2.92 25.16 0.03
N ASN A 188 3.74 24.11 -0.12
CA ASN A 188 3.51 23.05 -1.11
C ASN A 188 2.16 22.34 -0.87
N GLN A 189 1.85 21.99 0.38
CA GLN A 189 0.58 21.37 0.76
C GLN A 189 -0.63 22.30 0.51
N ILE A 190 -0.50 23.59 0.80
CA ILE A 190 -1.59 24.54 0.54
C ILE A 190 -1.83 24.69 -0.97
N ILE A 191 -0.77 24.77 -1.79
CA ILE A 191 -0.90 24.80 -3.25
C ILE A 191 -1.56 23.51 -3.75
N TYR A 192 -1.17 22.35 -3.24
CA TYR A 192 -1.79 21.07 -3.59
C TYR A 192 -3.29 21.05 -3.27
N ASN A 193 -3.65 21.37 -2.03
CA ASN A 193 -5.06 21.40 -1.60
C ASN A 193 -5.88 22.39 -2.44
N MET A 194 -5.31 23.55 -2.77
CA MET A 194 -5.91 24.55 -3.65
C MET A 194 -6.25 23.98 -5.04
N LEU A 195 -5.35 23.17 -5.62
CA LEU A 195 -5.49 22.69 -6.98
C LEU A 195 -6.28 21.39 -7.12
N TYR A 196 -6.20 20.49 -6.12
CA TYR A 196 -6.71 19.13 -6.22
C TYR A 196 -7.87 18.82 -5.26
N LYS A 197 -7.97 19.45 -4.09
CA LYS A 197 -9.08 19.24 -3.14
C LYS A 197 -10.17 20.29 -3.33
N ASN A 198 -10.77 20.32 -4.52
CA ASN A 198 -11.67 21.40 -4.94
C ASN A 198 -13.13 20.96 -5.14
N GLU A 199 -13.73 20.33 -4.13
CA GLU A 199 -15.14 19.87 -4.18
C GLU A 199 -16.14 20.96 -4.61
N SER A 200 -15.83 22.23 -4.32
CA SER A 200 -16.70 23.34 -4.72
C SER A 200 -16.77 23.51 -6.24
N LEU A 201 -15.72 23.15 -6.99
CA LEU A 201 -15.70 23.20 -8.44
C LEU A 201 -16.57 22.09 -9.02
N ASP A 202 -16.45 20.88 -8.49
CA ASP A 202 -17.22 19.71 -8.95
C ASP A 202 -18.71 19.95 -8.70
N LYS A 203 -19.08 20.42 -7.51
CA LYS A 203 -20.46 20.83 -7.17
C LYS A 203 -20.97 22.00 -8.03
N MET A 204 -20.09 22.90 -8.49
CA MET A 204 -20.47 23.97 -9.42
C MET A 204 -20.72 23.41 -10.83
N PHE A 205 -19.86 22.52 -11.32
CA PHE A 205 -20.03 21.88 -12.62
C PHE A 205 -21.28 20.99 -12.69
N GLU A 206 -21.58 20.21 -11.65
CA GLU A 206 -22.81 19.42 -11.56
C GLU A 206 -24.07 20.29 -11.63
N LYS A 207 -24.09 21.40 -10.87
CA LYS A 207 -25.21 22.35 -10.91
C LYS A 207 -25.37 23.03 -12.27
N TRP A 208 -24.26 23.24 -12.99
CA TRP A 208 -24.26 23.89 -14.31
C TRP A 208 -24.60 22.94 -15.45
N GLY A 209 -24.32 21.64 -15.32
CA GLY A 209 -24.73 20.61 -16.30
C GLY A 209 -26.24 20.53 -16.52
N ASN A 210 -27.02 20.95 -15.52
CA ASN A 210 -28.49 21.00 -15.57
C ASN A 210 -29.05 22.33 -16.12
N ILE A 211 -28.19 23.31 -16.47
CA ILE A 211 -28.62 24.63 -16.98
C ILE A 211 -28.65 24.60 -18.51
N GLY A 212 -29.85 24.58 -19.09
CA GLY A 212 -30.06 24.71 -20.54
C GLY A 212 -30.31 26.16 -21.01
N GLY A 213 -30.25 26.37 -22.33
CA GLY A 213 -30.61 27.65 -22.96
C GLY A 213 -29.43 28.60 -23.23
N TYR A 214 -29.72 29.91 -23.35
CA TYR A 214 -28.74 30.93 -23.77
C TYR A 214 -27.58 31.15 -22.78
N SER A 215 -27.71 30.71 -21.53
CA SER A 215 -26.68 30.80 -20.49
C SER A 215 -25.56 29.76 -20.64
N ALA A 216 -25.81 28.64 -21.33
CA ALA A 216 -24.86 27.54 -21.48
C ALA A 216 -23.54 27.97 -22.14
N ILE A 217 -23.60 28.89 -23.12
CA ILE A 217 -22.42 29.39 -23.84
C ILE A 217 -21.47 30.15 -22.90
N PHE A 218 -22.02 30.96 -21.99
CA PHE A 218 -21.25 31.76 -21.03
C PHE A 218 -20.64 30.90 -19.92
N ILE A 219 -21.40 29.91 -19.47
CA ILE A 219 -20.89 28.89 -18.55
C ILE A 219 -19.72 28.16 -19.21
N SER A 220 -19.90 27.59 -20.41
CA SER A 220 -18.85 26.88 -21.13
C SER A 220 -17.59 27.72 -21.36
N LEU A 221 -17.76 29.01 -21.69
CA LEU A 221 -16.64 29.96 -21.80
C LEU A 221 -15.88 30.12 -20.47
N SER A 222 -16.61 30.25 -19.37
CA SER A 222 -16.02 30.36 -18.02
C SER A 222 -15.28 29.08 -17.63
N ILE A 223 -15.88 27.92 -17.88
CA ILE A 223 -15.26 26.61 -17.63
C ILE A 223 -13.95 26.49 -18.42
N PHE A 224 -13.96 26.82 -19.71
CA PHE A 224 -12.78 26.77 -20.56
C PHE A 224 -11.64 27.63 -20.00
N ILE A 225 -11.91 28.89 -19.63
CA ILE A 225 -10.89 29.80 -19.07
C ILE A 225 -10.38 29.27 -17.73
N ILE A 226 -11.26 28.77 -16.86
CA ILE A 226 -10.87 28.18 -15.57
C ILE A 226 -9.97 26.96 -15.78
N GLN A 227 -10.27 26.09 -16.75
CA GLN A 227 -9.43 24.94 -17.09
C GLN A 227 -8.03 25.37 -17.56
N GLN A 228 -7.91 26.44 -18.36
CA GLN A 228 -6.62 26.98 -18.77
C GLN A 228 -5.82 27.53 -17.57
N ILE A 229 -6.47 28.28 -16.68
CA ILE A 229 -5.86 28.77 -15.43
C ILE A 229 -5.37 27.59 -14.59
N GLN A 230 -6.20 26.55 -14.41
CA GLN A 230 -5.82 25.35 -13.67
C GLN A 230 -4.65 24.63 -14.31
N HIS A 231 -4.61 24.53 -15.64
CA HIS A 231 -3.51 23.88 -16.36
C HIS A 231 -2.17 24.58 -16.09
N VAL A 232 -2.16 25.92 -16.14
CA VAL A 232 -0.98 26.74 -15.80
C VAL A 232 -0.55 26.51 -14.35
N LEU A 233 -1.50 26.58 -13.40
CA LEU A 233 -1.18 26.41 -11.98
C LEU A 233 -0.69 25.00 -11.65
N LYS A 234 -1.26 23.96 -12.28
CA LYS A 234 -0.82 22.56 -12.12
C LYS A 234 0.60 22.35 -12.65
N HIS A 235 0.93 22.88 -13.83
CA HIS A 235 2.29 22.82 -14.37
C HIS A 235 3.31 23.52 -13.46
N LEU A 236 2.97 24.69 -12.92
CA LEU A 236 3.84 25.37 -11.97
C LEU A 236 3.97 24.59 -10.66
N TYR A 237 2.90 23.98 -10.17
CA TYR A 237 2.94 23.12 -9.00
C TYR A 237 3.84 21.92 -9.19
N GLU A 238 3.81 21.24 -10.35
CA GLU A 238 4.73 20.13 -10.63
C GLU A 238 6.20 20.56 -10.48
N TYR A 239 6.54 21.75 -10.97
CA TYR A 239 7.88 22.31 -10.81
C TYR A 239 8.21 22.64 -9.34
N VAL A 240 7.29 23.22 -8.58
CA VAL A 240 7.45 23.47 -7.13
C VAL A 240 7.65 22.15 -6.38
N ASN A 241 6.78 21.17 -6.63
CA ASN A 241 6.75 19.89 -5.96
C ASN A 241 8.04 19.10 -6.21
N LEU A 242 8.55 19.05 -7.44
CA LEU A 242 9.83 18.40 -7.75
C LEU A 242 11.01 18.97 -6.95
N ASN A 243 11.08 20.30 -6.82
CA ASN A 243 12.13 20.95 -6.02
C ASN A 243 11.91 20.70 -4.52
N TYR A 244 10.65 20.71 -4.06
CA TYR A 244 10.28 20.37 -2.69
C TYR A 244 10.70 18.95 -2.32
N LEU A 245 10.43 17.94 -3.15
CA LEU A 245 10.74 16.55 -2.83
C LEU A 245 12.25 16.30 -2.67
N ALA A 246 13.08 16.97 -3.48
CA ALA A 246 14.53 16.93 -3.29
C ALA A 246 14.98 17.60 -1.98
N LEU A 247 14.31 18.68 -1.56
CA LEU A 247 14.55 19.28 -0.24
C LEU A 247 14.08 18.37 0.90
N SER A 248 12.92 17.73 0.75
CA SER A 248 12.31 16.81 1.72
C SER A 248 13.25 15.67 2.07
N ARG A 249 13.91 15.07 1.06
CA ARG A 249 14.91 14.01 1.31
C ARG A 249 16.10 14.46 2.16
N GLU A 250 16.58 15.69 1.95
CA GLU A 250 17.64 16.26 2.79
C GLU A 250 17.14 16.63 4.19
N MET A 251 15.85 16.94 4.35
CA MET A 251 15.24 17.16 5.67
C MET A 251 15.20 15.88 6.49
N GLU A 252 14.92 14.73 5.86
CA GLU A 252 14.90 13.43 6.55
C GLU A 252 16.25 13.09 7.18
N PHE A 253 17.36 13.18 6.42
CA PHE A 253 18.69 12.92 6.96
C PHE A 253 19.06 13.89 8.10
N HIS A 254 18.62 15.15 8.01
CA HIS A 254 18.87 16.14 9.06
C HIS A 254 18.05 15.86 10.32
N ALA A 255 16.78 15.46 10.17
CA ALA A 255 15.93 15.02 11.27
C ALA A 255 16.47 13.73 11.93
N ASP A 256 16.99 12.79 11.13
CA ASP A 256 17.66 11.58 11.59
C ASP A 256 18.92 11.89 12.41
N GLU A 257 19.73 12.84 11.97
CA GLU A 257 20.91 13.30 12.71
C GLU A 257 20.51 13.92 14.06
N ILE A 258 19.44 14.73 14.08
CA ILE A 258 18.89 15.28 15.33
C ILE A 258 18.42 14.15 16.26
N ALA A 259 17.66 13.20 15.74
CA ALA A 259 17.18 12.05 16.50
C ALA A 259 18.32 11.20 17.06
N ALA A 260 19.35 10.92 16.26
CA ALA A 260 20.55 10.20 16.69
C ALA A 260 21.28 10.93 17.82
N HIS A 261 21.34 12.25 17.75
CA HIS A 261 21.92 13.04 18.82
C HIS A 261 21.07 13.12 20.09
N VAL A 262 19.75 12.91 20.02
CA VAL A 262 18.84 12.92 21.19
C VAL A 262 18.77 11.53 21.83
N ALA A 263 18.54 10.49 21.02
CA ALA A 263 18.26 9.13 21.49
C ALA A 263 19.30 8.07 21.08
N GLY A 264 20.29 8.43 20.26
CA GLY A 264 21.31 7.50 19.75
C GLY A 264 20.98 6.97 18.35
N SER A 265 22.00 6.72 17.54
CA SER A 265 21.86 6.24 16.15
C SER A 265 21.11 4.91 16.07
N GLN A 266 21.44 3.98 16.99
CA GLN A 266 20.88 2.64 16.99
C GLN A 266 19.38 2.62 17.26
N ALA A 267 18.89 3.45 18.20
CA ALA A 267 17.47 3.50 18.54
C ALA A 267 16.61 3.91 17.32
N LEU A 268 17.05 4.90 16.55
CA LEU A 268 16.31 5.27 15.34
C LEU A 268 16.43 4.18 14.25
N ALA A 269 17.63 3.64 14.03
CA ALA A 269 17.84 2.60 13.01
C ALA A 269 17.03 1.32 13.27
N ASP A 270 17.06 0.82 14.50
CA ASP A 270 16.30 -0.37 14.92
C ASP A 270 14.79 -0.12 14.78
N SER A 271 14.32 1.11 15.06
CA SER A 271 12.92 1.47 14.85
C SER A 271 12.54 1.48 13.37
N LEU A 272 13.30 2.16 12.49
CA LEU A 272 13.03 2.25 11.05
C LEU A 272 12.91 0.85 10.42
N LEU A 273 13.83 -0.05 10.75
CA LEU A 273 13.83 -1.43 10.24
C LEU A 273 12.63 -2.25 10.74
N ARG A 274 12.07 -1.93 11.93
CA ARG A 274 10.96 -2.68 12.54
C ARG A 274 9.57 -2.16 12.18
N LEU A 275 9.42 -0.88 11.83
CA LEU A 275 8.10 -0.25 11.62
C LEU A 275 7.26 -0.95 10.55
N SER A 276 7.86 -1.28 9.40
CA SER A 276 7.15 -1.96 8.31
C SER A 276 6.66 -3.35 8.72
N PHE A 277 7.49 -4.11 9.44
CA PHE A 277 7.13 -5.41 9.99
C PHE A 277 6.02 -5.32 11.05
N ALA A 278 6.13 -4.36 11.96
CA ALA A 278 5.10 -4.12 12.98
C ALA A 278 3.77 -3.71 12.33
N ASN A 279 3.80 -2.86 11.31
CA ASN A 279 2.61 -2.48 10.55
C ASN A 279 2.00 -3.70 9.82
N HIS A 280 2.83 -4.54 9.21
CA HIS A 280 2.37 -5.78 8.57
C HIS A 280 1.67 -6.71 9.56
N ALA A 281 2.21 -6.88 10.77
CA ALA A 281 1.56 -7.64 11.83
C ALA A 281 0.19 -7.05 12.22
N LEU A 282 0.10 -5.73 12.39
CA LEU A 282 -1.17 -5.07 12.72
C LEU A 282 -2.20 -5.26 11.60
N THR A 283 -1.82 -5.06 10.34
CA THR A 283 -2.71 -5.28 9.19
C THR A 283 -3.26 -6.71 9.17
N ASN A 284 -2.44 -7.71 9.49
CA ASN A 284 -2.91 -9.10 9.56
C ASN A 284 -3.92 -9.35 10.69
N VAL A 285 -3.76 -8.69 11.84
CA VAL A 285 -4.77 -8.72 12.92
C VAL A 285 -6.07 -8.10 12.43
N LEU A 286 -6.02 -6.93 11.77
CA LEU A 286 -7.21 -6.29 11.23
C LEU A 286 -7.92 -7.15 10.18
N SER A 287 -7.16 -7.72 9.24
CA SER A 287 -7.71 -8.64 8.23
C SER A 287 -8.25 -9.94 8.82
N PHE A 288 -7.76 -10.38 9.99
CA PHE A 288 -8.38 -11.48 10.72
C PHE A 288 -9.77 -11.06 11.22
N TYR A 289 -9.91 -9.89 11.83
CA TYR A 289 -11.22 -9.41 12.30
C TYR A 289 -12.19 -9.05 11.18
N ASP A 290 -11.71 -8.57 10.04
CA ASP A 290 -12.55 -8.35 8.86
C ASP A 290 -13.30 -9.63 8.47
N SER A 291 -12.63 -10.79 8.57
CA SER A 291 -13.24 -12.10 8.31
C SER A 291 -14.19 -12.58 9.41
N LYS A 292 -14.20 -11.92 10.58
CA LYS A 292 -14.98 -12.29 11.78
C LYS A 292 -16.19 -11.39 12.02
N PHE A 293 -16.39 -10.35 11.21
CA PHE A 293 -17.52 -9.44 11.38
C PHE A 293 -18.88 -10.10 11.12
N SER A 294 -18.99 -11.02 10.14
CA SER A 294 -20.22 -11.79 9.89
C SER A 294 -20.61 -12.67 11.08
N GLU A 295 -19.61 -13.18 11.81
CA GLU A 295 -19.79 -13.97 13.03
C GLU A 295 -20.13 -13.09 14.26
N ASN A 296 -20.21 -11.77 14.11
CA ASN A 296 -20.38 -10.80 15.19
C ASN A 296 -19.25 -10.93 16.24
N ILE A 297 -18.01 -11.12 15.79
CA ILE A 297 -16.83 -11.21 16.65
C ILE A 297 -15.95 -9.99 16.42
N ARG A 298 -15.39 -9.44 17.51
CA ARG A 298 -14.41 -8.34 17.46
C ARG A 298 -13.35 -8.48 18.54
N SER A 299 -12.28 -7.70 18.45
CA SER A 299 -11.35 -7.54 19.56
C SER A 299 -11.89 -6.53 20.59
N SER A 300 -11.60 -6.79 21.86
CA SER A 300 -11.69 -5.78 22.92
C SER A 300 -10.45 -4.89 22.99
N ASN A 301 -9.30 -5.44 22.59
CA ASN A 301 -8.00 -4.77 22.59
C ASN A 301 -7.07 -5.42 21.57
N ILE A 302 -6.79 -4.71 20.47
CA ILE A 302 -6.00 -5.27 19.36
C ILE A 302 -4.50 -5.36 19.65
N TYR A 303 -3.98 -4.73 20.71
CA TYR A 303 -2.53 -4.60 20.90
C TYR A 303 -1.85 -5.85 21.48
N PRO A 304 -2.46 -6.61 22.42
CA PRO A 304 -2.01 -7.95 22.76
C PRO A 304 -1.97 -8.90 21.55
N GLU A 305 -3.00 -8.84 20.70
CA GLU A 305 -3.10 -9.64 19.47
C GLU A 305 -2.02 -9.21 18.46
N HIS A 306 -1.84 -7.91 18.26
CA HIS A 306 -0.77 -7.34 17.45
C HIS A 306 0.61 -7.80 17.91
N ARG A 307 0.88 -7.77 19.22
CA ARG A 307 2.13 -8.27 19.79
C ARG A 307 2.28 -9.78 19.60
N CYS A 308 1.21 -10.55 19.76
CA CYS A 308 1.19 -11.99 19.49
C CYS A 308 1.60 -12.29 18.05
N VAL A 309 0.97 -11.63 17.07
CA VAL A 309 1.28 -11.80 15.65
C VAL A 309 2.71 -11.38 15.32
N MET A 310 3.20 -10.27 15.89
CA MET A 310 4.61 -9.85 15.71
C MET A 310 5.59 -10.93 16.18
N LEU A 311 5.31 -11.57 17.32
CA LEU A 311 6.17 -12.63 17.87
C LEU A 311 6.10 -13.91 17.02
N MET A 312 4.90 -14.32 16.59
CA MET A 312 4.70 -15.48 15.70
C MET A 312 5.45 -15.28 14.37
N PHE A 313 5.34 -14.10 13.76
CA PHE A 313 6.07 -13.79 12.53
C PHE A 313 7.58 -13.72 12.75
N ALA A 314 8.04 -13.20 13.89
CA ALA A 314 9.46 -13.15 14.20
C ALA A 314 10.04 -14.56 14.36
N GLU A 315 9.32 -15.46 15.04
CA GLU A 315 9.71 -16.87 15.18
C GLU A 315 9.76 -17.57 13.82
N ARG A 316 8.72 -17.41 12.99
CA ARG A 316 8.68 -18.00 11.64
C ARG A 316 9.83 -17.52 10.75
N ASN A 317 10.18 -16.24 10.84
CA ASN A 317 11.29 -15.65 10.09
C ASN A 317 12.67 -15.80 10.79
N ARG A 318 12.71 -16.45 11.97
CA ARG A 318 13.92 -16.67 12.78
C ARG A 318 14.66 -15.38 13.13
N TYR A 319 13.91 -14.30 13.37
CA TYR A 319 14.49 -13.03 13.82
C TYR A 319 14.96 -13.13 15.26
N GLN A 320 16.09 -12.47 15.55
CA GLN A 320 16.58 -12.38 16.91
C GLN A 320 15.66 -11.49 17.76
N MET A 321 15.55 -11.81 19.04
CA MET A 321 14.75 -11.04 19.98
C MET A 321 15.65 -10.18 20.87
N ARG A 322 15.32 -8.91 21.03
CA ARG A 322 15.98 -8.00 21.98
C ARG A 322 14.94 -7.15 22.69
N ASN A 323 15.03 -7.06 24.01
CA ASN A 323 14.06 -6.33 24.84
C ASN A 323 12.60 -6.77 24.60
N GLY A 324 12.39 -8.04 24.22
CA GLY A 324 11.05 -8.57 23.90
C GLY A 324 10.47 -8.09 22.57
N LEU A 325 11.30 -7.54 21.67
CA LEU A 325 10.92 -7.08 20.34
C LEU A 325 11.82 -7.71 19.24
N PRO A 326 11.27 -8.00 18.05
CA PRO A 326 12.04 -8.57 16.92
C PRO A 326 13.08 -7.60 16.39
N GLN A 327 14.30 -8.09 16.18
CA GLN A 327 15.40 -7.32 15.59
C GLN A 327 15.50 -7.64 14.11
N ILE A 328 15.20 -6.64 13.28
CA ILE A 328 15.30 -6.75 11.82
C ILE A 328 16.61 -6.12 11.41
N GLU A 329 17.43 -6.88 10.70
CA GLU A 329 18.71 -6.41 10.20
C GLU A 329 18.57 -5.84 8.79
N LEU A 330 19.44 -4.89 8.45
CA LEU A 330 19.47 -4.34 7.08
C LEU A 330 19.74 -5.42 6.03
N ALA A 331 20.54 -6.43 6.36
CA ALA A 331 20.81 -7.58 5.49
C ALA A 331 19.54 -8.38 5.16
N THR A 332 18.57 -8.41 6.08
CA THR A 332 17.28 -9.08 5.88
C THR A 332 16.46 -8.39 4.78
N LEU A 333 16.46 -7.06 4.72
CA LEU A 333 15.78 -6.33 3.64
C LEU A 333 16.37 -6.70 2.26
N LYS A 334 17.71 -6.84 2.16
CA LYS A 334 18.41 -7.29 0.94
C LYS A 334 18.31 -8.78 0.64
N LYS A 335 17.87 -9.59 1.60
CA LYS A 335 17.64 -11.02 1.37
C LYS A 335 16.47 -11.19 0.40
N TYR A 336 15.38 -10.46 0.64
CA TYR A 336 14.13 -10.58 -0.10
C TYR A 336 14.04 -9.63 -1.30
N ASP A 337 14.61 -8.42 -1.20
CA ASP A 337 14.65 -7.48 -2.31
C ASP A 337 15.97 -7.61 -3.09
N LYS A 338 15.88 -8.17 -4.30
CA LYS A 338 16.98 -8.29 -5.27
C LYS A 338 16.80 -7.33 -6.45
N SER A 339 15.95 -6.31 -6.32
CA SER A 339 15.70 -5.34 -7.39
C SER A 339 17.01 -4.64 -7.77
N LYS A 340 17.26 -4.59 -9.07
CA LYS A 340 18.39 -3.83 -9.64
C LYS A 340 17.93 -2.43 -10.04
N LEU A 341 16.62 -2.20 -10.07
CA LEU A 341 16.02 -0.94 -10.43
C LEU A 341 16.05 0.03 -9.25
N ASN A 342 16.98 0.98 -9.31
CA ASN A 342 16.93 2.12 -8.41
C ASN A 342 16.18 3.26 -9.10
N LEU A 343 14.89 3.33 -8.81
CA LEU A 343 14.17 4.57 -8.98
C LEU A 343 14.66 5.52 -7.89
N GLU A 344 15.64 6.38 -8.21
CA GLU A 344 15.75 7.66 -7.51
C GLU A 344 14.41 8.36 -7.77
N ASN A 345 13.45 8.07 -6.89
CA ASN A 345 12.09 8.50 -7.11
C ASN A 345 12.11 9.99 -6.81
N GLN A 346 12.27 10.78 -7.86
CA GLN A 346 12.19 12.24 -7.79
C GLN A 346 10.85 12.66 -7.17
N TRP A 347 9.86 11.76 -7.22
CA TRP A 347 8.52 11.89 -6.66
C TRP A 347 8.38 11.36 -5.21
N SER A 348 9.40 10.72 -4.62
CA SER A 348 9.38 10.30 -3.21
C SER A 348 9.73 11.47 -2.28
N SER A 349 8.93 11.63 -1.23
CA SER A 349 9.15 12.63 -0.17
C SER A 349 10.22 12.19 0.84
N HIS A 350 10.54 10.90 0.91
CA HIS A 350 11.53 10.34 1.84
C HIS A 350 12.61 9.54 1.08
N PRO A 351 13.87 9.51 1.55
CA PRO A 351 14.86 8.53 1.13
C PRO A 351 14.42 7.11 1.51
N SER A 352 15.12 6.10 0.99
CA SER A 352 14.90 4.72 1.43
C SER A 352 15.32 4.55 2.91
N ASP A 353 14.67 3.64 3.63
CA ASP A 353 15.08 3.31 5.00
C ASP A 353 16.51 2.74 5.04
N GLU A 354 16.95 2.06 3.97
CA GLU A 354 18.33 1.62 3.81
C GLU A 354 19.31 2.81 3.85
N ASP A 355 19.09 3.84 3.03
CA ASP A 355 19.97 5.01 2.97
C ASP A 355 20.04 5.72 4.34
N ARG A 356 18.89 5.82 5.01
CA ARG A 356 18.76 6.44 6.34
C ARG A 356 19.49 5.63 7.41
N VAL A 357 19.32 4.32 7.44
CA VAL A 357 20.02 3.42 8.37
C VAL A 357 21.53 3.46 8.14
N ILE A 358 21.99 3.45 6.88
CA ILE A 358 23.43 3.60 6.55
C ILE A 358 23.96 4.95 7.03
N ALA A 359 23.20 6.04 6.85
CA ALA A 359 23.58 7.35 7.36
C ALA A 359 23.67 7.38 8.90
N LEU A 360 22.70 6.79 9.60
CA LEU A 360 22.68 6.67 11.06
C LEU A 360 23.86 5.85 11.60
N GLN A 361 24.18 4.73 10.94
CA GLN A 361 25.33 3.89 11.27
C GLN A 361 26.65 4.65 11.11
N LYS A 362 26.77 5.52 10.10
CA LYS A 362 27.95 6.39 9.93
C LYS A 362 28.09 7.43 11.04
N LEU A 363 26.97 7.95 11.57
CA LEU A 363 26.99 8.88 12.71
C LEU A 363 27.50 8.20 13.99
N ASN A 364 27.13 6.91 14.19
CA ASN A 364 27.56 6.07 15.30
C ASN A 364 27.46 6.75 16.69
N ILE A 365 26.38 7.50 16.92
CA ILE A 365 26.17 8.22 18.18
C ILE A 365 25.58 7.23 19.19
N VAL A 366 26.32 6.99 20.27
CA VAL A 366 25.92 6.09 21.36
C VAL A 366 25.53 6.90 22.59
N LYS A 367 24.39 6.56 23.19
CA LYS A 367 23.92 7.14 24.46
C LYS A 367 24.31 6.24 25.63
N GLN A 368 24.84 6.85 26.70
CA GLN A 368 25.28 6.13 27.90
C GLN A 368 24.10 5.59 28.71
N GLU A 369 22.99 6.34 28.74
CA GLU A 369 21.74 5.95 29.38
C GLU A 369 20.69 5.69 28.30
N THR A 370 20.13 4.49 28.28
CA THR A 370 19.05 4.10 27.35
C THR A 370 17.93 3.45 28.14
N VAL A 371 16.69 3.86 27.88
CA VAL A 371 15.50 3.27 28.51
C VAL A 371 14.87 2.28 27.55
N ASN A 372 15.17 1.01 27.73
CA ASN A 372 14.79 -0.06 26.80
C ASN A 372 13.50 -0.78 27.19
N ASP A 373 12.79 -0.28 28.20
CA ASP A 373 11.45 -0.78 28.55
C ASP A 373 10.49 -0.58 27.36
N PRO A 374 9.47 -1.44 27.21
CA PRO A 374 8.44 -1.26 26.18
C PRO A 374 7.76 0.12 26.29
N ALA A 375 7.61 0.82 25.18
CA ALA A 375 7.02 2.17 25.18
C ALA A 375 5.55 2.17 25.62
N ILE A 376 4.84 1.05 25.44
CA ILE A 376 3.45 0.88 25.93
C ILE A 376 3.31 1.05 27.44
N ALA A 377 4.39 0.87 28.21
CA ALA A 377 4.39 1.13 29.64
C ALA A 377 4.25 2.63 30.01
N LEU A 378 4.48 3.55 29.07
CA LEU A 378 4.28 5.00 29.27
C LEU A 378 2.80 5.39 29.37
N LEU A 379 1.88 4.51 28.99
CA LEU A 379 0.45 4.74 29.08
C LEU A 379 -0.05 4.36 30.48
N SER A 380 -0.44 5.35 31.28
CA SER A 380 -0.76 5.24 32.70
C SER A 380 -2.03 4.41 32.96
N ASN A 381 -2.96 4.39 32.02
CA ASN A 381 -4.14 3.54 32.02
C ASN A 381 -4.17 2.65 30.77
N GLY A 382 -3.00 2.16 30.35
CA GLY A 382 -2.74 1.57 29.03
C GLY A 382 -3.81 0.63 28.51
N ALA A 383 -4.37 -0.25 29.35
CA ALA A 383 -5.47 -1.13 28.96
C ALA A 383 -6.76 -0.37 28.62
N ALA A 384 -7.18 0.61 29.42
CA ALA A 384 -8.42 1.35 29.15
C ALA A 384 -8.33 2.21 27.88
N ILE A 385 -7.20 2.88 27.66
CA ILE A 385 -7.04 3.73 26.47
C ILE A 385 -6.85 2.90 25.20
N ALA A 386 -6.15 1.77 25.29
CA ALA A 386 -6.06 0.77 24.23
C ALA A 386 -7.44 0.21 23.86
N ASN A 387 -8.27 -0.12 24.85
CA ASN A 387 -9.63 -0.59 24.63
C ASN A 387 -10.47 0.51 23.96
N GLN A 388 -10.38 1.76 24.43
CA GLN A 388 -11.11 2.88 23.81
C GLN A 388 -10.73 3.08 22.34
N ILE A 389 -9.45 2.95 21.99
CA ILE A 389 -8.99 3.08 20.61
C ILE A 389 -9.48 1.89 19.77
N SER A 390 -9.46 0.68 20.32
CA SER A 390 -9.99 -0.52 19.66
C SER A 390 -11.51 -0.42 19.45
N ASP A 391 -12.27 0.01 20.45
CA ASP A 391 -13.71 0.25 20.34
C ASP A 391 -14.03 1.29 19.26
N LYS A 392 -13.23 2.36 19.20
CA LYS A 392 -13.39 3.40 18.18
C LYS A 392 -13.10 2.88 16.78
N LEU A 393 -12.08 2.04 16.62
CA LEU A 393 -11.74 1.38 15.35
C LEU A 393 -12.92 0.52 14.83
N PHE A 394 -13.58 -0.23 15.71
CA PHE A 394 -14.72 -1.07 15.33
C PHE A 394 -16.08 -0.34 15.33
N SER A 395 -16.15 0.94 15.73
CA SER A 395 -17.41 1.67 15.86
C SER A 395 -18.18 1.91 14.56
N GLY A 396 -17.48 1.86 13.42
CA GLY A 396 -18.08 2.00 12.08
C GLY A 396 -18.65 0.69 11.52
N ILE A 397 -18.43 -0.44 12.18
CA ILE A 397 -18.83 -1.77 11.70
C ILE A 397 -20.29 -2.04 12.08
N GLN A 398 -21.08 -2.48 11.09
CA GLN A 398 -22.46 -2.90 11.30
C GLN A 398 -22.52 -4.40 11.58
N TYR A 399 -22.80 -4.74 12.83
CA TYR A 399 -23.01 -6.12 13.27
C TYR A 399 -24.50 -6.48 13.22
N GLN A 400 -24.81 -7.73 12.85
CA GLN A 400 -26.18 -8.25 12.86
C GLN A 400 -26.72 -8.41 14.29
N GLN A 401 -25.82 -8.72 15.23
CA GLN A 401 -26.10 -8.91 16.65
C GLN A 401 -25.05 -8.19 17.51
N MET A 402 -25.27 -8.14 18.82
CA MET A 402 -24.27 -7.57 19.74
C MET A 402 -22.97 -8.38 19.65
N PRO A 403 -21.83 -7.74 19.29
CA PRO A 403 -20.63 -8.50 19.02
C PRO A 403 -20.00 -9.05 20.30
N SER A 404 -19.46 -10.26 20.22
CA SER A 404 -18.68 -10.89 21.28
C SER A 404 -17.19 -10.56 21.14
N ALA A 405 -16.50 -10.44 22.27
CA ALA A 405 -15.05 -10.24 22.29
C ALA A 405 -14.35 -11.59 22.19
N LEU A 406 -13.36 -11.71 21.31
CA LEU A 406 -12.51 -12.89 21.21
C LEU A 406 -11.40 -12.83 22.28
N GLU A 407 -11.23 -13.90 23.05
CA GLU A 407 -10.13 -14.02 24.00
C GLU A 407 -8.79 -14.24 23.27
N ILE A 408 -7.70 -13.69 23.82
CA ILE A 408 -6.37 -13.73 23.18
C ILE A 408 -5.88 -15.15 22.89
N THR A 409 -6.21 -16.13 23.73
CA THR A 409 -5.83 -17.53 23.53
C THR A 409 -6.55 -18.13 22.34
N SER A 410 -7.85 -17.87 22.20
CA SER A 410 -8.64 -18.33 21.05
C SER A 410 -8.21 -17.61 19.77
N PHE A 411 -7.92 -16.30 19.85
CA PHE A 411 -7.33 -15.56 18.74
C PHE A 411 -6.02 -16.21 18.28
N ALA A 412 -5.09 -16.49 19.21
CA ALA A 412 -3.79 -17.06 18.86
C ALA A 412 -3.93 -18.42 18.17
N GLU A 413 -4.79 -19.30 18.70
CA GLU A 413 -5.06 -20.61 18.10
C GLU A 413 -5.67 -20.50 16.70
N ASP A 414 -6.69 -19.65 16.52
CA ASP A 414 -7.36 -19.49 15.23
C ASP A 414 -6.48 -18.80 14.19
N PHE A 415 -5.69 -17.83 14.62
CA PHE A 415 -4.72 -17.16 13.77
C PHE A 415 -3.59 -18.10 13.35
N GLU A 416 -3.07 -18.91 14.27
CA GLU A 416 -2.07 -19.95 13.96
C GLU A 416 -2.62 -20.99 12.99
N LYS A 417 -3.85 -21.48 13.19
CA LYS A 417 -4.54 -22.37 12.22
C LYS A 417 -4.63 -21.74 10.84
N ARG A 418 -5.02 -20.46 10.76
CA ARG A 418 -5.13 -19.72 9.49
C ARG A 418 -3.77 -19.62 8.78
N ILE A 419 -2.71 -19.33 9.51
CA ILE A 419 -1.34 -19.28 8.97
C ILE A 419 -0.88 -20.67 8.53
N ALA A 420 -1.16 -21.70 9.32
CA ALA A 420 -0.79 -23.07 9.03
C ALA A 420 -1.54 -23.64 7.82
N MET A 421 -2.77 -23.18 7.57
CA MET A 421 -3.60 -23.62 6.45
C MET A 421 -2.89 -23.46 5.10
N TYR A 422 -2.15 -22.37 4.91
CA TYR A 422 -1.39 -22.06 3.70
C TYR A 422 0.13 -22.13 3.89
N ALA A 423 0.61 -22.74 4.98
CA ALA A 423 2.03 -22.91 5.22
C ALA A 423 2.61 -24.13 4.50
N ILE A 424 3.77 -23.95 3.88
CA ILE A 424 4.61 -25.05 3.43
C ILE A 424 5.61 -25.37 4.55
N ASP A 425 5.99 -26.65 4.66
CA ASP A 425 6.93 -27.11 5.68
C ASP A 425 8.30 -26.42 5.52
N GLN A 426 8.81 -25.88 6.62
CA GLN A 426 10.05 -25.09 6.65
C GLN A 426 11.30 -25.87 6.21
N ARG A 427 11.25 -27.21 6.16
CA ARG A 427 12.35 -28.04 5.64
C ARG A 427 12.66 -27.75 4.18
N PHE A 428 11.72 -27.21 3.42
CA PHE A 428 11.95 -26.74 2.05
C PHE A 428 12.64 -25.38 1.97
N ASN A 429 12.96 -24.73 3.10
CA ASN A 429 13.64 -23.44 3.17
C ASN A 429 12.98 -22.36 2.31
N ASP A 430 11.65 -22.22 2.39
CA ASP A 430 10.83 -21.29 1.61
C ASP A 430 10.88 -21.47 0.07
N PHE A 431 11.58 -22.50 -0.43
CA PHE A 431 11.75 -22.71 -1.86
C PHE A 431 10.42 -22.90 -2.59
N TYR A 432 9.48 -23.60 -1.96
CA TYR A 432 8.15 -23.81 -2.54
C TYR A 432 7.13 -22.76 -2.13
N ASP A 433 7.43 -21.80 -1.26
CA ASP A 433 6.51 -20.70 -0.93
C ASP A 433 6.29 -19.79 -2.15
N TYR A 434 7.31 -19.64 -2.99
CA TYR A 434 7.29 -18.81 -4.21
C TYR A 434 7.46 -19.60 -5.52
N ASN A 435 7.45 -20.94 -5.45
CA ASN A 435 7.65 -21.81 -6.61
C ASN A 435 6.66 -22.98 -6.61
N HIS A 436 6.39 -23.54 -7.79
CA HIS A 436 5.58 -24.75 -7.94
C HIS A 436 6.45 -25.94 -8.35
N PRO A 437 6.28 -27.13 -7.76
CA PRO A 437 7.04 -28.33 -8.10
C PRO A 437 6.57 -28.93 -9.45
N ILE A 438 6.71 -28.16 -10.53
CA ILE A 438 6.33 -28.52 -11.90
C ILE A 438 7.58 -28.68 -12.76
N LEU A 439 7.63 -29.76 -13.54
CA LEU A 439 8.68 -29.96 -14.53
C LEU A 439 8.36 -29.18 -15.81
N LYS A 440 9.32 -28.38 -16.29
CA LYS A 440 9.21 -27.64 -17.55
C LYS A 440 10.22 -28.19 -18.59
N GLY A 441 9.76 -28.38 -19.83
CA GLY A 441 10.58 -28.77 -21.00
C GLY A 441 10.57 -30.26 -21.36
N ASP A 442 10.93 -30.59 -22.61
CA ASP A 442 10.94 -31.95 -23.18
C ASP A 442 12.08 -32.86 -22.66
N THR A 443 12.91 -32.36 -21.75
CA THR A 443 14.17 -33.02 -21.35
C THR A 443 14.00 -33.88 -20.09
N LEU A 444 13.08 -34.85 -20.14
CA LEU A 444 13.02 -35.95 -19.17
C LEU A 444 14.07 -37.04 -19.44
N MET A 445 14.86 -36.93 -20.51
CA MET A 445 15.77 -37.99 -20.95
C MET A 445 17.24 -37.63 -20.71
N GLY A 446 17.86 -38.26 -19.70
CA GLY A 446 19.26 -38.65 -19.79
C GLY A 446 20.28 -37.98 -18.87
N LYS A 447 19.91 -37.11 -17.92
CA LYS A 447 20.85 -36.68 -16.88
C LYS A 447 20.76 -37.63 -15.68
N LYS A 448 21.85 -38.35 -15.39
CA LYS A 448 22.06 -38.88 -14.04
C LYS A 448 22.26 -37.68 -13.10
N PRO A 449 21.40 -37.48 -12.10
CA PRO A 449 21.60 -36.40 -11.16
C PRO A 449 22.93 -36.60 -10.41
N ALA A 450 23.61 -35.49 -10.12
CA ALA A 450 24.67 -35.52 -9.12
C ALA A 450 24.05 -35.99 -7.80
N GLN A 451 24.80 -36.77 -7.01
CA GLN A 451 24.35 -37.32 -5.73
C GLN A 451 24.25 -36.18 -4.71
N GLN A 452 23.22 -35.35 -4.82
CA GLN A 452 22.96 -34.19 -3.96
C GLN A 452 22.19 -34.63 -2.72
N SER A 453 22.52 -34.02 -1.59
CA SER A 453 21.78 -34.15 -0.34
C SER A 453 20.51 -33.30 -0.33
N PHE A 454 19.56 -33.62 0.56
CA PHE A 454 18.36 -32.81 0.77
C PHE A 454 18.71 -31.35 1.11
N GLU A 455 19.73 -31.14 1.93
CA GLU A 455 20.20 -29.80 2.33
C GLU A 455 20.76 -29.01 1.15
N GLU A 456 21.51 -29.64 0.25
CA GLU A 456 21.97 -29.02 -1.00
C GLU A 456 20.81 -28.73 -1.95
N LEU A 457 19.76 -29.55 -1.90
CA LEU A 457 18.59 -29.38 -2.74
C LEU A 457 17.75 -28.14 -2.39
N PHE A 458 17.80 -27.69 -1.14
CA PHE A 458 17.06 -26.53 -0.61
C PHE A 458 17.97 -25.44 0.00
N ALA A 459 19.25 -25.41 -0.39
CA ALA A 459 20.21 -24.42 0.08
C ALA A 459 19.79 -22.97 -0.25
N ASP A 460 20.22 -22.00 0.57
CA ASP A 460 19.88 -20.57 0.44
C ASP A 460 20.11 -20.02 -0.98
N SER A 461 21.19 -20.44 -1.65
CA SER A 461 21.50 -20.01 -3.03
C SER A 461 20.41 -20.35 -4.07
N LYS A 462 19.54 -21.32 -3.78
CA LYS A 462 18.42 -21.71 -4.65
C LYS A 462 17.20 -20.85 -4.39
N VAL A 463 16.97 -20.51 -3.13
CA VAL A 463 15.90 -19.59 -2.69
C VAL A 463 16.20 -18.17 -3.17
N GLU A 464 17.46 -17.74 -3.11
CA GLU A 464 17.90 -16.46 -3.64
C GLU A 464 17.59 -16.28 -5.13
N ALA A 465 17.64 -17.36 -5.92
CA ALA A 465 17.26 -17.30 -7.33
C ALA A 465 15.76 -17.02 -7.54
N LEU A 466 14.89 -17.44 -6.60
CA LEU A 466 13.47 -17.12 -6.62
C LEU A 466 13.23 -15.64 -6.30
N TYR A 467 13.92 -15.11 -5.29
CA TYR A 467 13.86 -13.68 -4.98
C TYR A 467 14.41 -12.84 -6.14
N GLU A 468 15.49 -13.28 -6.78
CA GLU A 468 16.01 -12.63 -8.00
C GLU A 468 14.98 -12.64 -9.14
N LEU A 469 14.33 -13.78 -9.41
CA LEU A 469 13.29 -13.87 -10.43
C LEU A 469 12.13 -12.89 -10.14
N ASN A 470 11.62 -12.89 -8.92
CA ASN A 470 10.52 -12.03 -8.51
C ASN A 470 10.89 -10.54 -8.63
N SER A 471 12.10 -10.16 -8.20
CA SER A 471 12.60 -8.80 -8.36
C SER A 471 12.79 -8.41 -9.83
N LEU A 472 13.28 -9.31 -10.68
CA LEU A 472 13.38 -9.06 -12.13
C LEU A 472 12.01 -8.87 -12.80
N GLU A 473 11.00 -9.64 -12.41
CA GLU A 473 9.63 -9.51 -12.91
C GLU A 473 9.01 -8.17 -12.49
N ASN A 474 9.21 -7.76 -11.23
CA ASN A 474 8.79 -6.46 -10.74
C ASN A 474 9.53 -5.31 -11.47
N ASP A 475 10.84 -5.43 -11.63
CA ASP A 475 11.66 -4.46 -12.36
C ASP A 475 11.18 -4.31 -13.81
N LYS A 476 10.88 -5.43 -14.48
CA LYS A 476 10.32 -5.43 -15.83
C LYS A 476 8.99 -4.66 -15.86
N TYR A 477 8.08 -4.95 -14.94
CA TYR A 477 6.78 -4.27 -14.87
C TYR A 477 6.94 -2.75 -14.72
N VAL A 478 7.82 -2.31 -13.82
CA VAL A 478 8.07 -0.88 -13.59
C VAL A 478 8.72 -0.22 -14.81
N VAL A 479 9.72 -0.87 -15.43
CA VAL A 479 10.38 -0.34 -16.64
C VAL A 479 9.41 -0.31 -17.83
N GLU A 480 8.48 -1.26 -17.94
CA GLU A 480 7.39 -1.20 -18.93
C GLU A 480 6.49 0.01 -18.72
N ALA A 481 6.10 0.29 -17.48
CA ALA A 481 5.31 1.48 -17.14
C ALA A 481 6.07 2.79 -17.45
N ILE A 482 7.40 2.83 -17.24
CA ILE A 482 8.25 3.96 -17.68
C ILE A 482 8.26 4.08 -19.21
N SER A 483 8.42 2.96 -19.93
CA SER A 483 8.43 2.93 -21.39
C SER A 483 7.10 3.38 -22.01
N LYS A 484 5.97 3.07 -21.36
CA LYS A 484 4.62 3.49 -21.77
C LYS A 484 4.29 4.94 -21.38
N GLY A 485 5.14 5.58 -20.57
CA GLY A 485 4.93 6.95 -20.09
C GLY A 485 3.90 7.07 -18.95
N GLU A 486 3.49 5.94 -18.37
CA GLU A 486 2.66 5.86 -17.16
C GLU A 486 3.46 6.39 -15.97
N ILE A 487 4.75 6.05 -15.89
CA ILE A 487 5.70 6.60 -14.93
C ILE A 487 6.59 7.64 -15.64
N LYS A 488 6.39 8.91 -15.29
CA LYS A 488 7.14 10.03 -15.89
C LYS A 488 8.44 10.32 -15.14
N LEU A 489 9.57 9.88 -15.70
CA LEU A 489 10.91 10.14 -15.19
C LEU A 489 11.81 10.73 -16.27
N LYS A 490 12.76 11.59 -15.89
CA LYS A 490 13.80 12.08 -16.82
C LYS A 490 14.87 11.03 -17.09
N THR A 491 15.26 10.35 -16.02
CA THR A 491 16.22 9.26 -16.00
C THR A 491 15.89 8.34 -14.84
N PHE A 492 16.30 7.08 -14.93
CA PHE A 492 16.26 6.10 -13.84
C PHE A 492 17.57 5.31 -13.83
N ASP A 493 17.89 4.66 -12.72
CA ASP A 493 19.09 3.82 -12.60
C ASP A 493 18.69 2.34 -12.58
N TYR A 494 19.45 1.52 -13.28
CA TYR A 494 19.31 0.08 -13.25
C TYR A 494 20.71 -0.54 -13.17
N ASP A 495 20.98 -1.28 -12.10
CA ASP A 495 22.26 -1.94 -11.85
C ASP A 495 23.46 -0.95 -11.89
N GLY A 496 23.26 0.25 -11.32
CA GLY A 496 24.27 1.32 -11.29
C GLY A 496 24.49 2.05 -12.61
N THR A 497 23.68 1.74 -13.65
CA THR A 497 23.70 2.40 -14.95
C THR A 497 22.48 3.29 -15.11
N LYS A 498 22.71 4.55 -15.50
CA LYS A 498 21.64 5.54 -15.71
C LYS A 498 21.04 5.44 -17.12
N TYR A 499 19.72 5.25 -17.20
CA TYR A 499 18.91 5.14 -18.42
C TYR A 499 17.98 6.34 -18.58
N ARG A 500 17.58 6.67 -19.82
CA ARG A 500 16.43 7.55 -20.13
C ARG A 500 15.22 6.68 -20.53
N PRO A 501 13.98 7.22 -20.48
CA PRO A 501 12.80 6.47 -20.92
C PRO A 501 12.90 5.93 -22.35
N ALA A 502 13.59 6.64 -23.25
CA ALA A 502 13.82 6.18 -24.62
C ALA A 502 14.73 4.95 -24.72
N ASP A 503 15.56 4.70 -23.69
CA ASP A 503 16.47 3.56 -23.62
C ASP A 503 15.77 2.33 -22.98
N ALA A 504 14.53 2.48 -22.48
CA ALA A 504 13.79 1.45 -21.73
C ALA A 504 13.48 0.20 -22.56
N THR A 505 13.19 0.33 -23.87
CA THR A 505 12.91 -0.83 -24.73
C THR A 505 14.09 -1.80 -24.80
N GLY A 506 15.33 -1.28 -24.90
CA GLY A 506 16.53 -2.11 -24.93
C GLY A 506 16.81 -2.77 -23.58
N LEU A 507 16.57 -2.04 -22.48
CA LEU A 507 16.68 -2.59 -21.13
C LEU A 507 15.64 -3.69 -20.88
N LEU A 508 14.40 -3.52 -21.34
CA LEU A 508 13.34 -4.52 -21.20
C LEU A 508 13.70 -5.85 -21.86
N GLN A 509 14.39 -5.80 -23.01
CA GLN A 509 14.88 -7.02 -23.65
C GLN A 509 15.92 -7.72 -22.75
N LYS A 510 16.88 -6.97 -22.19
CA LYS A 510 17.88 -7.53 -21.26
C LYS A 510 17.22 -8.14 -20.02
N ILE A 511 16.27 -7.43 -19.40
CA ILE A 511 15.55 -7.95 -18.23
C ILE A 511 14.77 -9.21 -18.60
N ALA A 512 14.12 -9.26 -19.77
CA ALA A 512 13.41 -10.45 -20.23
C ALA A 512 14.35 -11.65 -20.47
N GLU A 513 15.56 -11.40 -20.97
CA GLU A 513 16.62 -12.42 -21.10
C GLU A 513 17.07 -12.93 -19.72
N ASP A 514 17.32 -12.03 -18.76
CA ASP A 514 17.70 -12.38 -17.38
C ASP A 514 16.58 -13.18 -16.66
N ILE A 515 15.31 -12.81 -16.87
CA ILE A 515 14.14 -13.58 -16.40
C ILE A 515 14.16 -14.98 -16.99
N ALA A 516 14.35 -15.11 -18.31
CA ALA A 516 14.36 -16.41 -18.97
C ALA A 516 15.51 -17.31 -18.49
N ILE A 517 16.70 -16.75 -18.27
CA ILE A 517 17.87 -17.45 -17.72
C ILE A 517 17.57 -17.94 -16.30
N THR A 518 17.06 -17.05 -15.45
CA THR A 518 16.77 -17.35 -14.03
C THR A 518 15.63 -18.36 -13.89
N ALA A 519 14.56 -18.21 -14.67
CA ALA A 519 13.45 -19.16 -14.72
C ALA A 519 13.91 -20.56 -15.19
N LYS A 520 14.81 -20.63 -16.18
CA LYS A 520 15.39 -21.91 -16.63
C LYS A 520 16.25 -22.56 -15.55
N LYS A 521 17.00 -21.77 -14.78
CA LYS A 521 17.80 -22.24 -13.64
C LYS A 521 16.89 -22.83 -12.54
N ILE A 522 15.81 -22.15 -12.18
CA ILE A 522 14.80 -22.64 -11.23
C ILE A 522 14.11 -23.91 -11.73
N ALA A 523 13.77 -23.97 -13.03
CA ALA A 523 13.23 -25.19 -13.64
C ALA A 523 14.20 -26.37 -13.54
N GLY A 524 15.50 -26.13 -13.69
CA GLY A 524 16.55 -27.13 -13.44
C GLY A 524 16.57 -27.61 -12.00
N TYR A 525 16.42 -26.70 -11.01
CA TYR A 525 16.31 -27.10 -9.61
C TYR A 525 15.10 -27.99 -9.34
N ASN A 526 13.93 -27.65 -9.91
CA ASN A 526 12.74 -28.49 -9.80
C ASN A 526 12.95 -29.88 -10.42
N GLN A 527 13.69 -29.98 -11.53
CA GLN A 527 14.07 -31.25 -12.13
C GLN A 527 14.96 -32.07 -11.18
N ASP A 528 16.04 -31.48 -10.67
CA ASP A 528 16.97 -32.17 -9.76
C ASP A 528 16.24 -32.67 -8.49
N ILE A 529 15.36 -31.84 -7.91
CA ILE A 529 14.55 -32.20 -6.75
C ILE A 529 13.58 -33.34 -7.10
N HIS A 530 12.89 -33.28 -8.25
CA HIS A 530 11.97 -34.33 -8.65
C HIS A 530 12.68 -35.66 -8.84
N PHE A 531 13.83 -35.68 -9.53
CA PHE A 531 14.61 -36.90 -9.72
C PHE A 531 15.12 -37.48 -8.40
N TYR A 532 15.55 -36.64 -7.46
CA TYR A 532 15.94 -37.09 -6.12
C TYR A 532 14.80 -37.84 -5.41
N PHE A 533 13.60 -37.25 -5.38
CA PHE A 533 12.45 -37.89 -4.75
C PHE A 533 11.90 -39.08 -5.53
N GLU A 534 12.02 -39.08 -6.84
CA GLU A 534 11.68 -40.23 -7.68
C GLU A 534 12.56 -41.43 -7.33
N GLN A 535 13.87 -41.24 -7.22
CA GLN A 535 14.81 -42.30 -6.82
C GLN A 535 14.54 -42.81 -5.40
N LEU A 536 14.25 -41.92 -4.45
CA LEU A 536 13.84 -42.34 -3.10
C LEU A 536 12.54 -43.15 -3.14
N ALA A 537 11.57 -42.75 -3.96
CA ALA A 537 10.32 -43.48 -4.15
C ALA A 537 10.56 -44.86 -4.79
N GLU A 538 11.46 -44.99 -5.76
CA GLU A 538 11.86 -46.27 -6.36
C GLU A 538 12.45 -47.22 -5.30
N VAL A 539 13.44 -46.76 -4.55
CA VAL A 539 14.11 -47.55 -3.50
C VAL A 539 13.12 -47.98 -2.40
N GLN A 540 12.12 -47.15 -2.10
CA GLN A 540 11.10 -47.43 -1.09
C GLN A 540 9.87 -48.18 -1.65
N GLY A 541 9.83 -48.52 -2.94
CA GLY A 541 8.69 -49.21 -3.56
C GLY A 541 7.41 -48.36 -3.68
N LYS A 542 7.54 -47.03 -3.64
CA LYS A 542 6.45 -46.04 -3.66
C LYS A 542 6.38 -45.21 -4.95
N HIS A 543 7.15 -45.57 -5.99
CA HIS A 543 7.17 -44.83 -7.26
C HIS A 543 5.78 -44.59 -7.89
N PRO A 544 4.84 -45.58 -7.94
CA PRO A 544 3.50 -45.33 -8.48
C PRO A 544 2.70 -44.27 -7.72
N GLU A 545 2.87 -44.21 -6.39
CA GLU A 545 2.20 -43.21 -5.55
C GLU A 545 2.82 -41.81 -5.77
N PHE A 546 4.16 -41.74 -5.86
CA PHE A 546 4.88 -40.50 -6.18
C PHE A 546 4.42 -39.92 -7.52
N GLU A 547 4.40 -40.75 -8.57
CA GLU A 547 4.03 -40.35 -9.92
C GLU A 547 2.56 -39.91 -9.98
N HIS A 548 1.67 -40.61 -9.28
CA HIS A 548 0.26 -40.23 -9.21
C HIS A 548 0.07 -38.86 -8.56
N LYS A 549 0.69 -38.60 -7.40
CA LYS A 549 0.59 -37.31 -6.70
C LYS A 549 1.18 -36.16 -7.52
N TYR A 550 2.30 -36.38 -8.20
CA TYR A 550 2.87 -35.40 -9.13
C TYR A 550 1.90 -35.09 -10.27
N LYS A 551 1.37 -36.12 -10.96
CA LYS A 551 0.46 -35.95 -12.09
C LYS A 551 -0.84 -35.24 -11.68
N ASP A 552 -1.38 -35.56 -10.50
CA ASP A 552 -2.57 -34.89 -9.96
C ASP A 552 -2.33 -33.39 -9.75
N PHE A 553 -1.22 -33.03 -9.09
CA PHE A 553 -0.85 -31.62 -8.92
C PHE A 553 -0.55 -30.93 -10.25
N ALA A 554 0.22 -31.55 -11.14
CA ALA A 554 0.60 -30.97 -12.43
C ALA A 554 -0.60 -30.71 -13.35
N LEU A 555 -1.56 -31.64 -13.37
CA LEU A 555 -2.81 -31.47 -14.11
C LEU A 555 -3.63 -30.30 -13.54
N PHE A 556 -3.76 -30.22 -12.22
CA PHE A 556 -4.51 -29.14 -11.58
C PHE A 556 -3.82 -27.77 -11.78
N ASN A 557 -2.49 -27.71 -11.66
CA ASN A 557 -1.72 -26.49 -11.90
C ASN A 557 -1.93 -25.94 -13.32
N LYS A 558 -2.02 -26.82 -14.33
CA LYS A 558 -2.31 -26.41 -15.70
C LYS A 558 -3.69 -25.74 -15.83
N ASN A 559 -4.69 -26.28 -15.13
CA ASN A 559 -6.05 -25.71 -15.12
C ASN A 559 -6.15 -24.45 -14.25
N TYR A 560 -5.33 -24.35 -13.20
CA TYR A 560 -5.28 -23.21 -12.30
C TYR A 560 -4.93 -21.90 -13.01
N GLU A 561 -3.95 -21.89 -13.92
CA GLU A 561 -3.60 -20.69 -14.70
C GLU A 561 -4.76 -20.22 -15.59
N ALA A 562 -5.50 -21.15 -16.20
CA ALA A 562 -6.69 -20.84 -16.97
C ALA A 562 -7.83 -20.31 -16.08
N GLY A 563 -8.05 -20.92 -14.91
CA GLY A 563 -9.06 -20.47 -13.95
C GLY A 563 -8.76 -19.08 -13.39
N GLN A 564 -7.49 -18.78 -13.12
CA GLN A 564 -7.03 -17.45 -12.71
C GLN A 564 -7.33 -16.39 -13.77
N THR A 565 -7.07 -16.72 -15.04
CA THR A 565 -7.41 -15.86 -16.17
C THR A 565 -8.92 -15.58 -16.19
N ARG A 566 -9.74 -16.63 -16.01
CA ARG A 566 -11.19 -16.51 -15.99
C ARG A 566 -11.73 -15.68 -14.83
N TYR A 567 -11.16 -15.84 -13.64
CA TYR A 567 -11.46 -14.99 -12.48
C TYR A 567 -11.16 -13.51 -12.79
N ASN A 568 -9.97 -13.22 -13.32
CA ASN A 568 -9.58 -11.85 -13.67
C ASN A 568 -10.53 -11.25 -14.72
N GLU A 569 -10.90 -12.02 -15.75
CA GLU A 569 -11.90 -11.59 -16.73
C GLU A 569 -13.23 -11.24 -16.07
N MET A 570 -13.73 -12.05 -15.14
CA MET A 570 -14.99 -11.75 -14.43
C MET A 570 -14.89 -10.48 -13.57
N VAL A 571 -13.77 -10.25 -12.88
CA VAL A 571 -13.55 -9.04 -12.07
C VAL A 571 -13.46 -7.79 -12.95
N GLU A 572 -12.67 -7.84 -14.03
CA GLU A 572 -12.53 -6.72 -14.97
C GLU A 572 -13.89 -6.38 -15.60
N ASN A 573 -14.65 -7.39 -16.02
CA ASN A 573 -15.94 -7.20 -16.67
C ASN A 573 -17.09 -6.88 -15.70
N THR A 574 -16.86 -6.86 -14.38
CA THR A 574 -17.86 -6.41 -13.39
C THR A 574 -17.52 -5.05 -12.76
N THR A 575 -16.30 -4.53 -12.99
CA THR A 575 -15.83 -3.26 -12.43
C THR A 575 -16.75 -2.07 -12.76
N PHE A 576 -17.43 -2.11 -13.91
CA PHE A 576 -18.31 -1.03 -14.34
C PHE A 576 -19.56 -0.84 -13.46
N VAL A 577 -19.97 -1.86 -12.69
CA VAL A 577 -21.12 -1.79 -11.78
C VAL A 577 -20.91 -0.72 -10.70
N PHE A 578 -19.65 -0.41 -10.37
CA PHE A 578 -19.28 0.62 -9.40
C PHE A 578 -19.08 2.01 -10.03
N GLN A 579 -19.45 2.18 -11.31
CA GLN A 579 -19.30 3.43 -12.05
C GLN A 579 -20.66 4.02 -12.42
N THR A 580 -20.76 5.34 -12.46
CA THR A 580 -21.94 6.02 -13.03
C THR A 580 -21.83 6.03 -14.56
N LEU A 581 -22.70 5.28 -15.24
CA LEU A 581 -22.69 5.10 -16.70
C LEU A 581 -24.09 5.30 -17.30
N PRO A 582 -24.19 5.66 -18.60
CA PRO A 582 -25.45 5.61 -19.32
C PRO A 582 -26.06 4.20 -19.32
N PHE A 583 -27.39 4.10 -19.21
CA PHE A 583 -28.09 2.80 -19.12
C PHE A 583 -27.81 1.87 -20.31
N VAL A 584 -27.71 2.41 -21.52
CA VAL A 584 -27.37 1.63 -22.73
C VAL A 584 -25.99 0.98 -22.63
N ASP A 585 -25.02 1.68 -22.02
CA ASP A 585 -23.67 1.14 -21.83
C ASP A 585 -23.66 0.04 -20.76
N ILE A 586 -24.47 0.20 -19.70
CA ILE A 586 -24.69 -0.83 -18.66
C ILE A 586 -25.26 -2.10 -19.29
N GLU A 587 -26.33 -1.97 -20.07
CA GLU A 587 -26.97 -3.11 -20.75
C GLU A 587 -26.02 -3.82 -21.72
N ALA A 588 -25.23 -3.07 -22.50
CA ALA A 588 -24.24 -3.63 -23.40
C ALA A 588 -23.15 -4.42 -22.67
N ARG A 589 -22.62 -3.86 -21.55
CA ARG A 589 -21.61 -4.54 -20.73
C ARG A 589 -22.15 -5.79 -20.03
N LEU A 590 -23.38 -5.72 -19.51
CA LEU A 590 -24.06 -6.90 -18.94
C LEU A 590 -24.30 -8.00 -19.98
N SER A 591 -24.62 -7.63 -21.22
CA SER A 591 -24.76 -8.59 -22.31
C SER A 591 -23.45 -9.31 -22.63
N ASP A 592 -22.30 -8.62 -22.56
CA ASP A 592 -21.00 -9.26 -22.75
C ASP A 592 -20.61 -10.14 -21.57
N LEU A 593 -20.85 -9.66 -20.34
CA LEU A 593 -20.63 -10.41 -19.10
C LEU A 593 -21.38 -11.75 -19.11
N LYS A 594 -22.64 -11.76 -19.55
CA LYS A 594 -23.46 -12.99 -19.64
C LYS A 594 -22.82 -14.08 -20.50
N LYS A 595 -22.08 -13.74 -21.55
CA LYS A 595 -21.40 -14.74 -22.40
C LYS A 595 -20.27 -15.45 -21.66
N ARG A 596 -19.60 -14.74 -20.75
CA ARG A 596 -18.47 -15.25 -19.94
C ARG A 596 -18.96 -16.04 -18.74
N GLU A 597 -20.09 -15.62 -18.19
CA GLU A 597 -20.75 -16.22 -17.05
C GLU A 597 -21.06 -17.71 -17.24
N GLU A 598 -21.43 -18.15 -18.46
CA GLU A 598 -21.72 -19.57 -18.72
C GLU A 598 -20.52 -20.50 -18.47
N GLU A 599 -19.33 -20.13 -18.95
CA GLU A 599 -18.13 -20.93 -18.71
C GLU A 599 -17.69 -20.85 -17.25
N PHE A 600 -17.81 -19.66 -16.65
CA PHE A 600 -17.51 -19.45 -15.24
C PHE A 600 -18.39 -20.33 -14.31
N LYS A 601 -19.70 -20.40 -14.57
CA LYS A 601 -20.63 -21.27 -13.83
C LYS A 601 -20.24 -22.75 -13.90
N LYS A 602 -19.83 -23.22 -15.07
CA LYS A 602 -19.39 -24.62 -15.26
C LYS A 602 -18.17 -24.93 -14.42
N GLU A 603 -17.18 -24.04 -14.41
CA GLU A 603 -15.98 -24.25 -13.61
C GLU A 603 -16.23 -24.13 -12.10
N LEU A 604 -17.06 -23.17 -11.68
CA LEU A 604 -17.48 -23.05 -10.28
C LEU A 604 -18.19 -24.32 -9.80
N ALA A 605 -19.09 -24.88 -10.62
CA ALA A 605 -19.75 -26.15 -10.31
C ALA A 605 -18.73 -27.29 -10.14
N VAL A 606 -17.74 -27.39 -11.03
CA VAL A 606 -16.67 -28.41 -10.89
C VAL A 606 -15.88 -28.24 -9.59
N LEU A 607 -15.51 -27.00 -9.23
CA LEU A 607 -14.80 -26.73 -7.98
C LEU A 607 -15.64 -27.08 -6.75
N LEU A 608 -16.95 -26.81 -6.76
CA LEU A 608 -17.84 -27.14 -5.65
C LEU A 608 -18.04 -28.64 -5.43
N GLU A 609 -17.89 -29.45 -6.47
CA GLU A 609 -17.98 -30.91 -6.40
C GLU A 609 -16.67 -31.58 -5.94
N LEU A 610 -15.57 -30.84 -5.84
CA LEU A 610 -14.33 -31.37 -5.27
C LEU A 610 -14.49 -31.70 -3.78
N PRO A 611 -13.77 -32.72 -3.26
CA PRO A 611 -13.82 -33.07 -1.84
C PRO A 611 -13.47 -31.88 -0.95
N GLU A 612 -14.13 -31.77 0.21
CA GLU A 612 -13.88 -30.73 1.21
C GLU A 612 -14.26 -29.28 0.79
N SER A 613 -14.67 -29.03 -0.46
CA SER A 613 -15.05 -27.69 -0.93
C SER A 613 -16.13 -27.02 -0.09
N LYS A 614 -17.12 -27.79 0.37
CA LYS A 614 -18.30 -27.28 1.11
C LYS A 614 -18.18 -27.43 2.64
N LEU A 615 -17.07 -27.97 3.16
CA LEU A 615 -16.97 -28.47 4.54
C LEU A 615 -17.08 -27.37 5.60
N ASP A 616 -16.59 -26.16 5.28
CA ASP A 616 -16.60 -24.97 6.16
C ASP A 616 -17.44 -23.82 5.58
N MET A 617 -18.38 -24.12 4.67
CA MET A 617 -19.23 -23.10 4.03
C MET A 617 -20.58 -23.00 4.72
N GLU A 618 -21.04 -21.77 4.94
CA GLU A 618 -22.39 -21.51 5.46
C GLU A 618 -23.47 -22.00 4.48
N GLU A 619 -24.55 -22.56 5.01
CA GLU A 619 -25.66 -23.11 4.20
C GLU A 619 -26.30 -22.04 3.29
N GLN A 620 -26.38 -20.79 3.76
CA GLN A 620 -26.86 -19.67 2.96
C GLN A 620 -25.95 -19.37 1.76
N LEU A 621 -24.62 -19.45 1.94
CA LEU A 621 -23.66 -19.26 0.86
C LEU A 621 -23.78 -20.39 -0.15
N ILE A 622 -23.89 -21.65 0.30
CA ILE A 622 -24.11 -22.80 -0.59
C ILE A 622 -25.37 -22.60 -1.43
N SER A 623 -26.48 -22.22 -0.80
CA SER A 623 -27.73 -21.94 -1.51
C SER A 623 -27.60 -20.77 -2.51
N SER A 624 -26.86 -19.72 -2.16
CA SER A 624 -26.55 -18.61 -3.06
C SER A 624 -25.76 -19.07 -4.30
N LEU A 625 -24.78 -19.95 -4.13
CA LEU A 625 -23.95 -20.47 -5.22
C LEU A 625 -24.74 -21.42 -6.11
N ASP A 626 -25.54 -22.30 -5.52
CA ASP A 626 -26.44 -23.19 -6.26
C ASP A 626 -27.43 -22.38 -7.09
N ASN A 627 -28.00 -21.29 -6.54
CA ASN A 627 -28.86 -20.38 -7.30
C ASN A 627 -28.10 -19.72 -8.45
N TYR A 628 -26.89 -19.23 -8.21
CA TYR A 628 -26.06 -18.64 -9.27
C TYR A 628 -25.82 -19.64 -10.42
N ILE A 629 -25.45 -20.87 -10.11
CA ILE A 629 -25.13 -21.91 -11.10
C ILE A 629 -26.37 -22.37 -11.87
N SER A 630 -27.51 -22.50 -11.18
CA SER A 630 -28.73 -23.09 -11.77
C SER A 630 -29.66 -22.08 -12.44
N SER A 631 -29.52 -20.78 -12.15
CA SER A 631 -30.43 -19.72 -12.62
C SER A 631 -29.77 -18.74 -13.61
N GLU A 632 -30.59 -18.17 -14.50
CA GLU A 632 -30.22 -16.97 -15.26
C GLU A 632 -30.62 -15.72 -14.47
N LEU A 633 -29.65 -15.08 -13.82
CA LEU A 633 -29.89 -13.88 -13.03
C LEU A 633 -30.04 -12.64 -13.93
N VAL A 634 -30.88 -11.72 -13.50
CA VAL A 634 -31.06 -10.41 -14.13
C VAL A 634 -30.49 -9.35 -13.21
N TYR A 635 -29.43 -8.67 -13.66
CA TYR A 635 -28.66 -7.74 -12.82
C TYR A 635 -29.15 -6.29 -12.91
N PHE A 636 -29.90 -5.92 -13.95
CA PHE A 636 -30.33 -4.56 -14.18
C PHE A 636 -31.72 -4.53 -14.81
N HIS A 637 -32.57 -3.63 -14.31
CA HIS A 637 -33.93 -3.43 -14.78
C HIS A 637 -34.18 -1.95 -15.02
N VAL A 638 -34.33 -1.56 -16.29
CA VAL A 638 -34.76 -0.23 -16.79
C VAL A 638 -33.85 0.91 -16.35
N ASP A 639 -33.80 1.23 -15.07
CA ASP A 639 -33.12 2.36 -14.47
C ASP A 639 -32.36 2.02 -13.17
N HIS A 640 -32.40 0.78 -12.68
CA HIS A 640 -31.72 0.38 -11.45
C HIS A 640 -31.14 -1.04 -11.49
N TYR A 641 -30.11 -1.27 -10.65
CA TYR A 641 -29.52 -2.58 -10.44
C TYR A 641 -30.37 -3.44 -9.50
N ASN A 642 -30.34 -4.76 -9.73
CA ASN A 642 -30.86 -5.74 -8.78
C ASN A 642 -29.74 -6.13 -7.80
N GLU A 643 -29.74 -5.48 -6.64
CA GLU A 643 -28.70 -5.64 -5.61
C GLU A 643 -28.58 -7.08 -5.10
N GLU A 644 -29.70 -7.81 -4.97
CA GLU A 644 -29.69 -9.21 -4.50
C GLU A 644 -28.98 -10.13 -5.50
N ASN A 645 -29.32 -10.00 -6.79
CA ASN A 645 -28.69 -10.79 -7.85
C ASN A 645 -27.20 -10.42 -8.02
N LEU A 646 -26.86 -9.13 -7.90
CA LEU A 646 -25.47 -8.70 -7.90
C LEU A 646 -24.70 -9.30 -6.72
N GLN A 647 -25.26 -9.30 -5.52
CA GLN A 647 -24.63 -9.92 -4.35
C GLN A 647 -24.39 -11.42 -4.57
N ILE A 648 -25.35 -12.14 -5.15
CA ILE A 648 -25.18 -13.56 -5.50
C ILE A 648 -24.01 -13.76 -6.47
N MET A 649 -23.90 -12.93 -7.53
CA MET A 649 -22.79 -12.99 -8.48
C MET A 649 -21.45 -12.68 -7.82
N PHE A 650 -21.36 -11.64 -6.98
CA PHE A 650 -20.10 -11.29 -6.31
C PHE A 650 -19.69 -12.33 -5.26
N ASN A 651 -20.64 -12.97 -4.58
CA ASN A 651 -20.39 -14.14 -3.74
C ASN A 651 -19.82 -15.31 -4.56
N ALA A 652 -20.34 -15.54 -5.76
CA ALA A 652 -19.83 -16.57 -6.66
C ALA A 652 -18.41 -16.27 -7.16
N ILE A 653 -18.13 -15.02 -7.57
CA ILE A 653 -16.80 -14.59 -8.02
C ILE A 653 -15.76 -14.74 -6.91
N SER A 654 -16.07 -14.28 -5.69
CA SER A 654 -15.17 -14.40 -4.54
C SER A 654 -14.97 -15.86 -4.10
N THR A 655 -16.03 -16.66 -4.06
CA THR A 655 -15.94 -18.07 -3.68
C THR A 655 -15.17 -18.90 -4.71
N TYR A 656 -15.37 -18.65 -6.00
CA TYR A 656 -14.61 -19.30 -7.07
C TYR A 656 -13.11 -19.13 -6.85
N LYS A 657 -12.66 -17.90 -6.58
CA LYS A 657 -11.25 -17.59 -6.33
C LYS A 657 -10.72 -18.36 -5.12
N LYS A 658 -11.46 -18.34 -4.00
CA LYS A 658 -11.10 -19.06 -2.78
C LYS A 658 -10.97 -20.57 -3.06
N LEU A 659 -11.97 -21.20 -3.65
CA LEU A 659 -11.94 -22.64 -3.96
C LEU A 659 -10.79 -22.99 -4.90
N LEU A 660 -10.57 -22.17 -5.93
CA LEU A 660 -9.49 -22.39 -6.89
C LEU A 660 -8.11 -22.38 -6.20
N ASP A 661 -7.86 -21.42 -5.31
CA ASP A 661 -6.62 -21.31 -4.54
C ASP A 661 -6.48 -22.43 -3.50
N ASP A 662 -7.54 -22.73 -2.75
CA ASP A 662 -7.55 -23.76 -1.71
C ASP A 662 -7.24 -25.14 -2.28
N HIS A 663 -7.86 -25.51 -3.40
CA HIS A 663 -7.62 -26.79 -4.06
C HIS A 663 -6.24 -26.89 -4.69
N HIS A 664 -5.75 -25.80 -5.29
CA HIS A 664 -4.39 -25.74 -5.83
C HIS A 664 -3.36 -25.97 -4.72
N PHE A 665 -3.51 -25.26 -3.61
CA PHE A 665 -2.64 -25.37 -2.46
C PHE A 665 -2.72 -26.74 -1.80
N ALA A 666 -3.93 -27.30 -1.62
CA ALA A 666 -4.13 -28.63 -1.03
C ALA A 666 -3.42 -29.73 -1.84
N LYS A 667 -3.54 -29.69 -3.18
CA LYS A 667 -2.85 -30.64 -4.07
C LYS A 667 -1.32 -30.46 -4.03
N LYS A 668 -0.84 -29.21 -4.04
CA LYS A 668 0.58 -28.90 -3.87
C LYS A 668 1.12 -29.46 -2.55
N ARG A 669 0.43 -29.19 -1.44
CA ARG A 669 0.79 -29.65 -0.09
C ARG A 669 0.78 -31.17 0.01
N CYS A 670 -0.21 -31.85 -0.59
CA CYS A 670 -0.26 -33.31 -0.64
C CYS A 670 0.99 -33.91 -1.30
N TYR A 671 1.43 -33.33 -2.42
CA TYR A 671 2.64 -33.77 -3.10
C TYR A 671 3.92 -33.48 -2.31
N LEU A 672 4.05 -32.27 -1.76
CA LEU A 672 5.22 -31.87 -0.96
C LEU A 672 5.34 -32.65 0.35
N ASN A 673 4.24 -32.89 1.07
CA ASN A 673 4.26 -33.71 2.29
C ASN A 673 4.68 -35.15 2.00
N PHE A 674 4.30 -35.67 0.83
CA PHE A 674 4.74 -36.99 0.42
C PHE A 674 6.25 -37.05 0.14
N MET A 675 6.81 -36.00 -0.48
CA MET A 675 8.28 -35.87 -0.62
C MET A 675 8.98 -35.92 0.75
N LEU A 676 8.49 -35.19 1.75
CA LEU A 676 9.06 -35.23 3.10
C LEU A 676 8.93 -36.61 3.76
N THR A 677 7.82 -37.31 3.52
CA THR A 677 7.65 -38.68 4.01
C THR A 677 8.67 -39.64 3.39
N LEU A 678 9.04 -39.43 2.12
CA LEU A 678 10.11 -40.20 1.47
C LEU A 678 11.47 -39.88 2.11
N GLU A 679 11.76 -38.60 2.35
CA GLU A 679 13.01 -38.15 2.99
C GLU A 679 13.17 -38.75 4.40
N GLU A 680 12.13 -38.69 5.22
CA GLU A 680 12.12 -39.23 6.59
C GLU A 680 12.34 -40.75 6.66
N ASN A 681 12.03 -41.46 5.57
CA ASN A 681 12.16 -42.91 5.50
C ASN A 681 13.39 -43.39 4.71
N LYS A 682 14.27 -42.48 4.26
CA LYS A 682 15.45 -42.81 3.44
C LYS A 682 16.35 -43.88 4.08
N ASP A 683 16.51 -43.85 5.40
CA ASP A 683 17.37 -44.79 6.13
C ASP A 683 16.68 -46.13 6.47
N LYS A 684 15.34 -46.20 6.39
CA LYS A 684 14.59 -47.44 6.69
C LYS A 684 14.55 -48.40 5.50
N GLY A 685 14.60 -47.89 4.27
CA GLY A 685 14.69 -48.71 3.06
C GLY A 685 16.02 -49.44 2.90
N SER A 686 17.12 -48.84 3.37
CA SER A 686 18.47 -49.41 3.34
C SER A 686 18.62 -50.70 4.17
N VAL A 687 17.78 -50.91 5.18
CA VAL A 687 17.85 -52.09 6.06
C VAL A 687 17.15 -53.31 5.42
N LEU A 688 16.15 -53.09 4.56
CA LEU A 688 15.43 -54.17 3.88
C LEU A 688 16.17 -54.71 2.65
N SER A 689 17.00 -53.90 1.99
CA SER A 689 17.85 -54.35 0.87
C SER A 689 19.04 -55.22 1.32
N GLN A 690 19.47 -55.10 2.59
CA GLN A 690 20.53 -55.94 3.16
C GLN A 690 20.01 -57.30 3.69
N LEU A 691 18.70 -57.48 3.83
CA LEU A 691 18.08 -58.74 4.24
C LEU A 691 17.60 -59.61 3.07
N THR A 692 17.79 -59.13 1.83
CA THR A 692 17.42 -59.84 0.59
C THR A 692 18.60 -60.11 -0.36
N THR A 693 19.83 -59.95 0.14
CA THR A 693 21.06 -60.50 -0.47
C THR A 693 21.62 -61.59 0.43
#